data_AF-A0A812XXQ8-F1
#
_entry.id   AF-A0A812XXQ8-F1
#
_cell.length_a   1.000
_cell.length_b   1.000
_cell.length_c   1.000
_cell.angle_alpha   90.00
_cell.angle_beta   90.00
_cell.angle_gamma   90.00
#
_symmetry.space_group_name_H-M   'P 1'
#
loop_
_entity.id
_entity.type
_entity.pdbx_description
1 polymer ?
#
loop_
_entity_poly.entity_id
_entity_poly.type
_entity_poly.pdbx_seq_one_letter_code
_entity_poly.pdbx_strand_id
1 'polypeptide(L)'
;MVEHPAVITVTRRPEAASHVIASEELLAQHGVELHQTDRGGDVTYHGPGQLVCYPIIDLNAVKVRIHEYIRLLEAAVIGTLAEYDIVGSTDPDATGVWIDPKDNPQHHFESDQSAKVCAIGVRVRKWITLHGLAINLSTNMDHYKLIVPCGLAGRPVVSIQQILGDREPVEISMTQSNPFRTHLSRFLIVSSVVLFGASFQAPAWSSTPETAREMRKQRAQRNLEENKKNLQRKAREAELPEMDALIIEEYTRMIEYIGDAQREGRAPGTQGIKDAANYIENELKQIGLQPAFSETETTEDGVEIVTKNASFRQAVPIGYSLSAKVQSMSVNGDDLIADHEFAPLAYSGSTDAEGEVVFTGYAVVSGPDGYLGFDSNENLEGKIAMCLKYEPMDEQGNSLWRDDGWSHHSRLTYKISALERRGAEAVLIVSVDEANDNNAGILDSIGSTSPPAGVRRGNRGGPKFDIPVLSITSEVAQEILDRGGLQLDELIARANKEGVVEEIDGSAVEVSVEIERTPTYTDNVGAVLEGRGELADEYIVIGAHYDHVGYGHFGSRGGHTGIIHPGADDNASGTSGVILAAKRLSERYAQLAPDQDARSVLFLLFTAEESGLNGSRFYVNNPIAGIDQHTIMLNMDMIGRLESDPLEIGGFESSKELDALATYHLDNSGMVYDRNTSVGNGRSDHANFENKDIPNMFFFTGLHDDYHTPDDTLDKIDIEGAARIAMTVSDIAFGAAMTSEPFLHTRDTGTRSDEEQGNSQPKVRIGIIPADHTKGGLLIQRVFDETSASEAGLMQYDRVTHWNGERIKSVESWSPVLLEHEPGDVVKLTVDRGGDVIEVEMTLKGIE
;
A
#
# COMPACT_ATOMS: atom_id res chain seq x y z
N MET A 1 -14.03 -4.52 -30.56
CA MET A 1 -13.03 -4.31 -31.62
C MET A 1 -13.36 -5.22 -32.77
N VAL A 2 -13.15 -4.77 -33.99
CA VAL A 2 -13.51 -5.48 -35.22
C VAL A 2 -12.53 -5.15 -36.35
N GLU A 3 -12.60 -5.94 -37.40
CA GLU A 3 -12.02 -5.65 -38.72
C GLU A 3 -13.18 -5.48 -39.70
N HIS A 4 -13.03 -4.60 -40.69
CA HIS A 4 -14.06 -4.36 -41.71
C HIS A 4 -13.64 -4.91 -43.07
N PRO A 5 -14.59 -5.31 -43.94
CA PRO A 5 -14.37 -5.33 -45.37
C PRO A 5 -13.90 -3.97 -45.87
N ALA A 6 -13.23 -3.93 -47.03
CA ALA A 6 -12.69 -2.68 -47.58
C ALA A 6 -13.80 -1.64 -47.84
N VAL A 7 -13.76 -0.54 -47.10
CA VAL A 7 -14.78 0.51 -47.11
C VAL A 7 -14.15 1.88 -46.85
N ILE A 8 -14.58 2.87 -47.61
CA ILE A 8 -14.34 4.28 -47.33
C ILE A 8 -15.57 4.85 -46.63
N THR A 9 -15.37 5.47 -45.48
CA THR A 9 -16.41 6.18 -44.76
C THR A 9 -16.26 7.68 -44.98
N VAL A 10 -17.34 8.35 -45.33
CA VAL A 10 -17.39 9.81 -45.52
C VAL A 10 -18.41 10.43 -44.56
N THR A 11 -18.05 11.53 -43.91
CA THR A 11 -18.96 12.22 -42.98
C THR A 11 -19.88 13.19 -43.70
N ARG A 12 -20.86 13.74 -42.98
CA ARG A 12 -21.81 14.74 -43.51
C ARG A 12 -21.26 16.17 -43.51
N ARG A 13 -19.96 16.36 -43.23
CA ARG A 13 -19.35 17.70 -43.23
C ARG A 13 -19.37 18.29 -44.64
N PRO A 14 -19.59 19.60 -44.78
CA PRO A 14 -19.30 20.29 -46.04
C PRO A 14 -17.87 19.94 -46.48
N GLU A 15 -17.67 19.67 -47.77
CA GLU A 15 -16.37 19.32 -48.40
C GLU A 15 -15.84 17.90 -48.15
N ALA A 16 -16.43 17.10 -47.25
CA ALA A 16 -15.95 15.73 -47.01
C ALA A 16 -16.08 14.81 -48.24
N ALA A 17 -17.15 14.99 -49.01
CA ALA A 17 -17.37 14.23 -50.25
C ALA A 17 -16.34 14.56 -51.33
N SER A 18 -15.82 15.79 -51.39
CA SER A 18 -14.77 16.17 -52.34
C SER A 18 -13.39 15.60 -52.00
N HIS A 19 -13.23 15.03 -50.81
CA HIS A 19 -12.01 14.31 -50.42
C HIS A 19 -12.03 12.83 -50.81
N VAL A 20 -13.11 12.33 -51.43
CA VAL A 20 -13.10 11.07 -52.18
C VAL A 20 -12.65 11.39 -53.60
N ILE A 21 -11.41 11.02 -53.94
CA ILE A 21 -10.80 11.39 -55.24
C ILE A 21 -10.95 10.29 -56.30
N ALA A 22 -11.29 9.07 -55.89
CA ALA A 22 -11.60 7.96 -56.78
C ALA A 22 -13.02 8.07 -57.36
N SER A 23 -13.19 7.70 -58.64
CA SER A 23 -14.52 7.51 -59.23
C SER A 23 -15.18 6.24 -58.71
N GLU A 24 -16.50 6.12 -58.86
CA GLU A 24 -17.25 4.91 -58.48
C GLU A 24 -16.70 3.65 -59.20
N GLU A 25 -16.27 3.78 -60.45
CA GLU A 25 -15.66 2.67 -61.20
C GLU A 25 -14.31 2.25 -60.61
N LEU A 26 -13.48 3.21 -60.17
CA LEU A 26 -12.18 2.93 -59.57
C LEU A 26 -12.32 2.29 -58.18
N LEU A 27 -13.33 2.73 -57.41
CA LEU A 27 -13.70 2.11 -56.13
C LEU A 27 -14.14 0.66 -56.33
N ALA A 28 -15.00 0.40 -57.32
CA ALA A 28 -15.44 -0.95 -57.67
C ALA A 28 -14.29 -1.86 -58.13
N GLN A 29 -13.33 -1.34 -58.89
CA GLN A 29 -12.13 -2.09 -59.32
C GLN A 29 -11.24 -2.54 -58.15
N HIS A 30 -11.17 -1.73 -57.09
CA HIS A 30 -10.41 -2.07 -55.87
C HIS A 30 -11.26 -2.82 -54.84
N GLY A 31 -12.53 -3.09 -55.14
CA GLY A 31 -13.45 -3.75 -54.21
C GLY A 31 -13.73 -2.93 -52.94
N VAL A 32 -13.66 -1.60 -53.03
CA VAL A 32 -13.86 -0.69 -51.89
C VAL A 32 -15.25 -0.06 -51.96
N GLU A 33 -16.07 -0.27 -50.95
CA GLU A 33 -17.39 0.37 -50.87
C GLU A 33 -17.31 1.81 -50.33
N LEU A 34 -18.24 2.68 -50.71
CA LEU A 34 -18.35 4.05 -50.16
C LEU A 34 -19.60 4.16 -49.28
N HIS A 35 -19.42 4.49 -48.01
CA HIS A 35 -20.51 4.60 -47.04
C HIS A 35 -20.52 5.95 -46.33
N GLN A 36 -21.72 6.53 -46.20
CA GLN A 36 -21.89 7.76 -45.43
C GLN A 36 -22.07 7.43 -43.95
N THR A 37 -21.35 8.15 -43.09
CA THR A 37 -21.35 7.94 -41.64
C THR A 37 -21.56 9.24 -40.87
N ASP A 38 -21.88 9.12 -39.59
CA ASP A 38 -22.10 10.22 -38.64
C ASP A 38 -20.93 10.39 -37.66
N ARG A 39 -19.81 9.70 -37.87
CA ARG A 39 -18.60 9.81 -37.03
C ARG A 39 -17.98 11.21 -37.09
N GLY A 40 -17.15 11.52 -36.10
CA GLY A 40 -16.27 12.68 -36.16
C GLY A 40 -15.24 12.58 -37.29
N GLY A 41 -14.68 13.72 -37.68
CA GLY A 41 -13.67 13.81 -38.75
C GLY A 41 -14.25 13.97 -40.16
N ASP A 42 -13.41 13.67 -41.16
CA ASP A 42 -13.69 13.86 -42.58
C ASP A 42 -13.83 12.47 -43.26
N VAL A 43 -13.11 12.15 -44.34
CA VAL A 43 -13.05 10.83 -44.97
C VAL A 43 -11.94 9.93 -44.38
N THR A 44 -12.18 8.63 -44.26
CA THR A 44 -11.14 7.64 -43.91
C THR A 44 -11.46 6.27 -44.52
N TYR A 45 -10.43 5.44 -44.66
CA TYR A 45 -10.53 4.04 -45.09
C TYR A 45 -10.56 3.09 -43.88
N HIS A 46 -11.32 2.01 -44.02
CA HIS A 46 -11.28 0.81 -43.19
C HIS A 46 -11.20 -0.43 -44.08
N GLY A 47 -10.48 -1.46 -43.64
CA GLY A 47 -10.41 -2.71 -44.39
C GLY A 47 -9.49 -3.73 -43.74
N PRO A 48 -9.20 -4.83 -44.44
CA PRO A 48 -8.38 -5.88 -43.86
C PRO A 48 -6.97 -5.39 -43.46
N GLY A 49 -6.46 -5.91 -42.34
CA GLY A 49 -5.19 -5.50 -41.72
C GLY A 49 -5.29 -4.24 -40.84
N GLN A 50 -6.49 -3.66 -40.69
CA GLN A 50 -6.75 -2.51 -39.82
C GLN A 50 -7.59 -2.91 -38.61
N LEU A 51 -7.13 -2.60 -37.40
CA LEU A 51 -7.89 -2.82 -36.18
C LEU A 51 -8.78 -1.59 -35.90
N VAL A 52 -10.10 -1.82 -35.84
CA VAL A 52 -11.08 -0.77 -35.54
C VAL A 52 -11.67 -1.01 -34.14
N CYS A 53 -11.61 0.03 -33.31
CA CYS A 53 -12.13 0.00 -31.94
C CYS A 53 -13.27 1.01 -31.79
N TYR A 54 -14.37 0.54 -31.19
CA TYR A 54 -15.56 1.35 -30.88
C TYR A 54 -15.83 1.31 -29.37
N PRO A 55 -15.13 2.12 -28.56
CA PRO A 55 -15.44 2.18 -27.13
C PRO A 55 -16.77 2.91 -26.94
N ILE A 56 -17.75 2.21 -26.37
CA ILE A 56 -19.09 2.73 -26.07
C ILE A 56 -19.16 3.03 -24.57
N ILE A 57 -19.05 4.30 -24.22
CA ILE A 57 -18.79 4.74 -22.84
C ILE A 57 -19.71 5.91 -22.52
N ASP A 58 -20.33 5.89 -21.33
CA ASP A 58 -21.01 7.05 -20.77
C ASP A 58 -19.97 7.99 -20.13
N LEU A 59 -19.67 9.09 -20.81
CA LEU A 59 -18.70 10.08 -20.37
C LEU A 59 -19.11 10.80 -19.06
N ASN A 60 -20.40 10.83 -18.71
CA ASN A 60 -20.83 11.38 -17.43
C ASN A 60 -20.53 10.43 -16.28
N ALA A 61 -20.74 9.12 -16.49
CA ALA A 61 -20.48 8.11 -15.47
C ALA A 61 -19.00 8.08 -15.06
N VAL A 62 -18.10 8.29 -16.03
CA VAL A 62 -16.65 8.39 -15.80
C VAL A 62 -16.16 9.83 -15.62
N LYS A 63 -17.05 10.83 -15.65
CA LYS A 63 -16.79 12.27 -15.52
C LYS A 63 -15.68 12.84 -16.44
N VAL A 64 -15.46 12.25 -17.63
CA VAL A 64 -14.43 12.67 -18.59
C VAL A 64 -15.01 13.57 -19.67
N ARG A 65 -14.33 14.67 -20.02
CA ARG A 65 -14.75 15.52 -21.15
C ARG A 65 -14.30 14.93 -22.48
N ILE A 66 -15.02 15.26 -23.57
CA ILE A 66 -14.76 14.70 -24.90
C ILE A 66 -13.30 14.89 -25.39
N HIS A 67 -12.66 16.02 -25.08
CA HIS A 67 -11.28 16.28 -25.46
C HIS A 67 -10.28 15.41 -24.70
N GLU A 68 -10.51 15.19 -23.40
CA GLU A 68 -9.72 14.29 -22.56
C GLU A 68 -9.87 12.85 -23.05
N TYR A 69 -11.10 12.43 -23.36
CA TYR A 69 -11.38 11.13 -23.93
C TYR A 69 -10.59 10.87 -25.22
N ILE A 70 -10.53 11.85 -26.13
CA ILE A 70 -9.73 11.72 -27.37
C ILE A 70 -8.23 11.57 -27.05
N ARG A 71 -7.70 12.31 -26.08
CA ARG A 71 -6.29 12.18 -25.66
C ARG A 71 -6.00 10.82 -25.03
N LEU A 72 -6.95 10.24 -24.29
CA LEU A 72 -6.83 8.89 -23.74
C LEU A 72 -6.76 7.84 -24.87
N LEU A 73 -7.56 8.00 -25.93
CA LEU A 73 -7.47 7.12 -27.11
C LEU A 73 -6.12 7.24 -27.82
N GLU A 74 -5.59 8.45 -27.97
CA GLU A 74 -4.26 8.67 -28.54
C GLU A 74 -3.17 8.04 -27.66
N ALA A 75 -3.23 8.23 -26.34
CA ALA A 75 -2.29 7.64 -25.39
C ALA A 75 -2.33 6.10 -25.40
N ALA A 76 -3.51 5.50 -25.48
CA ALA A 76 -3.65 4.05 -25.57
C ALA A 76 -2.99 3.47 -26.83
N VAL A 77 -3.13 4.17 -27.96
CA VAL A 77 -2.47 3.80 -29.22
C VAL A 77 -0.95 4.00 -29.13
N ILE A 78 -0.47 5.09 -28.53
CA ILE A 78 0.97 5.33 -28.33
C ILE A 78 1.59 4.24 -27.45
N GLY A 79 0.93 3.86 -26.34
CA GLY A 79 1.38 2.74 -25.50
C GLY A 79 1.46 1.44 -26.29
N THR A 80 0.45 1.17 -27.12
CA THR A 80 0.44 -0.02 -27.99
C THR A 80 1.57 -0.01 -29.02
N LEU A 81 1.95 1.15 -29.56
CA LEU A 81 3.08 1.27 -30.49
C LEU A 81 4.43 1.04 -29.80
N ALA A 82 4.56 1.44 -28.53
CA ALA A 82 5.79 1.27 -27.77
C ALA A 82 6.15 -0.22 -27.56
N GLU A 83 5.16 -1.11 -27.47
CA GLU A 83 5.35 -2.57 -27.43
C GLU A 83 6.05 -3.12 -28.68
N TYR A 84 5.92 -2.43 -29.82
CA TYR A 84 6.59 -2.77 -31.08
C TYR A 84 7.90 -1.97 -31.28
N ASP A 85 8.41 -1.34 -30.22
CA ASP A 85 9.55 -0.41 -30.29
C ASP A 85 9.30 0.77 -31.26
N ILE A 86 8.04 1.18 -31.46
CA ILE A 86 7.65 2.29 -32.32
C ILE A 86 7.27 3.52 -31.47
N VAL A 87 7.96 4.63 -31.72
CA VAL A 87 7.70 5.91 -31.05
C VAL A 87 6.56 6.64 -31.76
N GLY A 88 5.37 6.57 -31.18
CA GLY A 88 4.19 7.34 -31.60
C GLY A 88 4.07 8.70 -30.90
N SER A 89 3.49 9.68 -31.58
CA SER A 89 3.22 11.01 -31.02
C SER A 89 1.85 11.56 -31.45
N THR A 90 1.38 12.57 -30.72
CA THR A 90 0.18 13.35 -31.09
C THR A 90 0.56 14.56 -31.92
N ASP A 91 -0.31 14.97 -32.83
CA ASP A 91 -0.16 16.22 -33.58
C ASP A 91 -1.13 17.30 -33.05
N PRO A 92 -0.65 18.52 -32.77
CA PRO A 92 -1.49 19.61 -32.25
C PRO A 92 -2.61 20.04 -33.21
N ASP A 93 -2.36 19.95 -34.51
CA ASP A 93 -3.23 20.44 -35.58
C ASP A 93 -4.10 19.33 -36.19
N ALA A 94 -3.83 18.06 -35.88
CA ALA A 94 -4.54 16.94 -36.46
C ALA A 94 -4.70 15.72 -35.53
N THR A 95 -5.95 15.43 -35.14
CA THR A 95 -6.31 14.29 -34.29
C THR A 95 -5.90 12.93 -34.88
N GLY A 96 -5.37 12.07 -34.01
CA GLY A 96 -4.81 10.76 -34.35
C GLY A 96 -3.38 10.60 -33.86
N VAL A 97 -2.81 9.42 -34.11
CA VAL A 97 -1.43 9.10 -33.73
C VAL A 97 -0.54 9.06 -34.96
N TRP A 98 0.65 9.65 -34.81
CA TRP A 98 1.59 9.95 -35.86
C TRP A 98 2.98 9.40 -35.54
N ILE A 99 3.72 9.08 -36.59
CA ILE A 99 5.08 8.54 -36.54
C ILE A 99 6.02 9.55 -37.16
N ASP A 100 6.97 10.06 -36.39
CA ASP A 100 8.05 10.92 -36.92
C ASP A 100 9.23 10.03 -37.35
N PRO A 101 9.67 10.10 -38.63
CA PRO A 101 10.86 9.40 -39.11
C PRO A 101 12.12 9.58 -38.26
N LYS A 102 12.29 10.74 -37.62
CA LYS A 102 13.48 11.06 -36.79
C LYS A 102 13.53 10.24 -35.50
N ASP A 103 12.36 10.01 -34.91
CA ASP A 103 12.23 9.25 -33.67
C ASP A 103 12.12 7.74 -33.91
N ASN A 104 11.99 7.34 -35.19
CA ASN A 104 11.84 5.96 -35.63
C ASN A 104 12.84 5.63 -36.75
N PRO A 105 14.17 5.66 -36.51
CA PRO A 105 15.18 5.46 -37.56
C PRO A 105 15.10 4.10 -38.27
N GLN A 106 14.38 3.13 -37.69
CA GLN A 106 14.09 1.81 -38.24
C GLN A 106 12.96 1.78 -39.28
N HIS A 107 12.27 2.89 -39.52
CA HIS A 107 11.12 2.92 -40.43
C HIS A 107 11.49 2.56 -41.87
N HIS A 108 10.58 1.88 -42.58
CA HIS A 108 10.75 1.47 -43.98
C HIS A 108 9.82 2.20 -44.96
N PHE A 109 9.19 3.31 -44.56
CA PHE A 109 8.32 4.10 -45.45
C PHE A 109 9.04 5.31 -46.06
N GLU A 110 8.74 5.61 -47.33
CA GLU A 110 9.42 6.65 -48.13
C GLU A 110 8.89 8.07 -47.84
N SER A 111 9.10 8.60 -46.63
CA SER A 111 8.77 10.01 -46.34
C SER A 111 9.57 10.60 -45.18
N ASP A 112 10.09 11.82 -45.35
CA ASP A 112 10.71 12.63 -44.30
C ASP A 112 9.68 13.38 -43.43
N GLN A 113 8.38 13.21 -43.70
CA GLN A 113 7.28 13.84 -42.97
C GLN A 113 6.61 12.87 -42.00
N SER A 114 6.07 13.40 -40.90
CA SER A 114 5.33 12.57 -39.93
C SER A 114 4.10 11.93 -40.57
N ALA A 115 3.99 10.61 -40.45
CA ALA A 115 2.94 9.81 -41.06
C ALA A 115 1.89 9.32 -40.05
N LYS A 116 0.61 9.35 -40.42
CA LYS A 116 -0.47 8.92 -39.51
C LYS A 116 -0.60 7.41 -39.51
N VAL A 117 -0.52 6.80 -38.32
CA VAL A 117 -0.71 5.35 -38.12
C VAL A 117 -2.12 5.02 -37.58
N CYS A 118 -2.76 5.95 -36.88
CA CYS A 118 -4.09 5.77 -36.33
C CYS A 118 -5.00 6.98 -36.55
N ALA A 119 -6.18 6.74 -37.10
CA ALA A 119 -7.25 7.73 -37.23
C ALA A 119 -8.24 7.62 -36.06
N ILE A 120 -8.72 8.77 -35.56
CA ILE A 120 -9.72 8.82 -34.49
C ILE A 120 -10.91 9.67 -34.95
N GLY A 121 -12.10 9.11 -34.85
CA GLY A 121 -13.35 9.75 -35.23
C GLY A 121 -14.46 9.32 -34.28
N VAL A 122 -14.73 10.14 -33.27
CA VAL A 122 -15.74 9.88 -32.23
C VAL A 122 -16.98 10.75 -32.46
N ARG A 123 -18.16 10.19 -32.21
CA ARG A 123 -19.41 10.95 -32.05
C ARG A 123 -19.91 10.78 -30.61
N VAL A 124 -20.43 11.84 -30.00
CA VAL A 124 -21.08 11.74 -28.68
C VAL A 124 -22.56 12.07 -28.84
N ARG A 125 -23.43 11.22 -28.25
CA ARG A 125 -24.88 11.45 -28.20
C ARG A 125 -25.38 11.13 -26.80
N LYS A 126 -26.02 12.10 -26.14
CA LYS A 126 -26.45 11.98 -24.73
C LYS A 126 -25.29 11.50 -23.83
N TRP A 127 -24.11 12.08 -24.01
CA TRP A 127 -22.87 11.72 -23.28
C TRP A 127 -22.32 10.31 -23.51
N ILE A 128 -22.97 9.49 -24.33
CA ILE A 128 -22.46 8.17 -24.73
C ILE A 128 -21.62 8.31 -25.99
N THR A 129 -20.40 7.77 -25.97
CA THR A 129 -19.50 7.70 -27.13
C THR A 129 -19.98 6.66 -28.14
N LEU A 130 -19.87 7.02 -29.41
CA LEU A 130 -20.10 6.19 -30.58
C LEU A 130 -18.89 6.35 -31.49
N HIS A 131 -18.59 5.32 -32.28
CA HIS A 131 -17.35 5.23 -33.07
C HIS A 131 -16.10 5.22 -32.18
N GLY A 132 -14.92 5.54 -32.71
CA GLY A 132 -13.68 5.39 -31.96
C GLY A 132 -12.44 5.61 -32.82
N LEU A 133 -11.60 4.59 -32.91
CA LEU A 133 -10.30 4.66 -33.57
C LEU A 133 -10.07 3.52 -34.56
N ALA A 134 -9.14 3.75 -35.48
CA ALA A 134 -8.71 2.81 -36.51
C ALA A 134 -7.19 2.86 -36.65
N ILE A 135 -6.51 1.80 -36.20
CA ILE A 135 -5.05 1.67 -36.24
C ILE A 135 -4.65 0.75 -37.39
N ASN A 136 -3.69 1.19 -38.20
CA ASN A 136 -3.19 0.43 -39.35
C ASN A 136 -2.09 -0.54 -38.91
N LEU A 137 -2.36 -1.85 -39.00
CA LEU A 137 -1.41 -2.88 -38.59
C LEU A 137 -0.64 -3.39 -39.82
N SER A 138 -1.27 -4.22 -40.64
CA SER A 138 -0.79 -4.73 -41.92
C SER A 138 -1.69 -4.26 -43.08
N THR A 139 -2.41 -3.15 -42.86
CA THR A 139 -3.39 -2.56 -43.79
C THR A 139 -2.81 -2.32 -45.18
N ASN A 140 -3.58 -2.63 -46.23
CA ASN A 140 -3.23 -2.21 -47.58
C ASN A 140 -3.31 -0.68 -47.73
N MET A 141 -2.15 -0.03 -47.74
CA MET A 141 -2.05 1.42 -47.80
C MET A 141 -2.38 2.02 -49.17
N ASP A 142 -2.42 1.23 -50.25
CA ASP A 142 -2.80 1.74 -51.58
C ASP A 142 -4.24 2.24 -51.63
N HIS A 143 -5.13 1.69 -50.79
CA HIS A 143 -6.52 2.14 -50.71
C HIS A 143 -6.67 3.56 -50.14
N TYR A 144 -5.68 4.06 -49.39
CA TYR A 144 -5.66 5.45 -48.97
C TYR A 144 -5.39 6.43 -50.12
N LYS A 145 -4.88 5.97 -51.28
CA LYS A 145 -4.72 6.79 -52.50
C LYS A 145 -6.04 7.09 -53.20
N LEU A 146 -7.14 6.45 -52.78
CA LEU A 146 -8.49 6.70 -53.28
C LEU A 146 -9.16 7.90 -52.61
N ILE A 147 -8.56 8.43 -51.53
CA ILE A 147 -9.08 9.52 -50.70
C ILE A 147 -7.99 10.53 -50.34
N VAL A 148 -8.40 11.70 -49.84
CA VAL A 148 -7.55 12.59 -49.05
C VAL A 148 -7.87 12.35 -47.57
N PRO A 149 -7.12 11.48 -46.85
CA PRO A 149 -7.50 11.04 -45.52
C PRO A 149 -7.58 12.19 -44.53
N CYS A 150 -8.66 12.25 -43.76
CA CYS A 150 -8.95 13.32 -42.80
C CYS A 150 -8.96 14.75 -43.39
N GLY A 151 -9.02 14.91 -44.73
CA GLY A 151 -8.91 16.22 -45.39
C GLY A 151 -7.49 16.83 -45.37
N LEU A 152 -6.48 16.07 -44.95
CA LEU A 152 -5.10 16.54 -44.79
C LEU A 152 -4.28 16.27 -46.06
N ALA A 153 -4.44 17.13 -47.06
CA ALA A 153 -3.70 17.01 -48.31
C ALA A 153 -2.17 17.03 -48.08
N GLY A 154 -1.49 16.01 -48.59
CA GLY A 154 -0.02 15.92 -48.55
C GLY A 154 0.57 15.33 -47.27
N ARG A 155 -0.22 14.87 -46.29
CA ARG A 155 0.29 14.17 -45.10
C ARG A 155 0.24 12.64 -45.28
N PRO A 156 1.36 11.92 -45.14
CA PRO A 156 1.40 10.49 -45.36
C PRO A 156 0.63 9.70 -44.29
N VAL A 157 0.22 8.49 -44.65
CA VAL A 157 -0.35 7.48 -43.76
C VAL A 157 0.53 6.24 -43.79
N VAL A 158 0.61 5.52 -42.67
CA VAL A 158 1.50 4.36 -42.51
C VAL A 158 0.82 3.25 -41.72
N SER A 159 1.36 2.04 -41.81
CA SER A 159 0.97 0.87 -41.02
C SER A 159 2.15 0.39 -40.15
N ILE A 160 1.88 -0.29 -39.04
CA ILE A 160 2.92 -0.88 -38.18
C ILE A 160 3.84 -1.81 -38.99
N GLN A 161 3.30 -2.65 -39.86
CA GLN A 161 4.07 -3.57 -40.70
C GLN A 161 5.07 -2.83 -41.61
N GLN A 162 4.69 -1.68 -42.17
CA GLN A 162 5.61 -0.87 -42.98
C GLN A 162 6.69 -0.16 -42.15
N ILE A 163 6.51 -0.04 -40.84
CA ILE A 163 7.53 0.49 -39.94
C ILE A 163 8.52 -0.61 -39.56
N LEU A 164 8.03 -1.84 -39.34
CA LEU A 164 8.86 -2.98 -38.93
C LEU A 164 9.54 -3.72 -40.09
N GLY A 165 9.03 -3.60 -41.31
CA GLY A 165 9.52 -4.34 -42.48
C GLY A 165 9.26 -5.85 -42.37
N ASP A 166 10.13 -6.69 -42.93
CA ASP A 166 10.00 -8.16 -42.90
C ASP A 166 10.45 -8.80 -41.56
N ARG A 167 10.77 -7.99 -40.55
CA ARG A 167 11.32 -8.47 -39.27
C ARG A 167 10.29 -9.22 -38.43
N GLU A 168 9.03 -8.81 -38.51
CA GLU A 168 7.97 -9.34 -37.67
C GLU A 168 6.61 -9.21 -38.37
N PRO A 169 5.88 -10.32 -38.60
CA PRO A 169 4.54 -10.26 -39.16
C PRO A 169 3.53 -9.76 -38.12
N VAL A 170 2.79 -8.69 -38.43
CA VAL A 170 1.80 -8.10 -37.54
C VAL A 170 0.40 -8.57 -37.92
N GLU A 171 -0.16 -9.46 -37.10
CA GLU A 171 -1.54 -9.93 -37.23
C GLU A 171 -2.48 -9.27 -36.22
N ILE A 172 -3.77 -9.17 -36.59
CA ILE A 172 -4.83 -8.61 -35.74
C ILE A 172 -5.02 -9.44 -34.45
N SER A 173 -4.82 -10.76 -34.52
CA SER A 173 -4.91 -11.67 -33.38
C SER A 173 -3.93 -11.31 -32.26
N MET A 174 -2.71 -10.90 -32.62
CA MET A 174 -1.62 -10.54 -31.70
C MET A 174 -1.88 -9.20 -30.97
N THR A 175 -2.57 -8.26 -31.60
CA THR A 175 -2.93 -6.96 -30.99
C THR A 175 -4.24 -7.01 -30.20
N GLN A 176 -5.14 -7.95 -30.51
CA GLN A 176 -6.40 -8.14 -29.79
C GLN A 176 -6.25 -8.90 -28.46
N SER A 177 -5.19 -9.70 -28.29
CA SER A 177 -5.02 -10.60 -27.14
C SER A 177 -4.28 -9.98 -25.94
N ASN A 178 -3.51 -8.89 -26.06
CA ASN A 178 -2.86 -8.30 -24.88
C ASN A 178 -2.65 -6.77 -24.92
N PRO A 179 -1.86 -6.15 -25.81
CA PRO A 179 -1.36 -4.79 -25.57
C PRO A 179 -2.44 -3.70 -25.65
N PHE A 180 -3.26 -3.67 -26.71
CA PHE A 180 -4.24 -2.58 -26.88
C PHE A 180 -5.43 -2.67 -25.92
N ARG A 181 -5.87 -3.89 -25.53
CA ARG A 181 -6.90 -4.07 -24.49
C ARG A 181 -6.39 -3.62 -23.13
N THR A 182 -5.15 -3.98 -22.79
CA THR A 182 -4.50 -3.61 -21.54
C THR A 182 -4.33 -2.09 -21.43
N HIS A 183 -3.80 -1.41 -22.45
CA HIS A 183 -3.69 0.05 -22.40
C HIS A 183 -5.06 0.75 -22.38
N LEU A 184 -6.03 0.31 -23.21
CA LEU A 184 -7.36 0.93 -23.23
C LEU A 184 -8.13 0.71 -21.92
N SER A 185 -8.01 -0.47 -21.29
CA SER A 185 -8.64 -0.76 -19.99
C SER A 185 -7.99 0.01 -18.84
N ARG A 186 -6.65 0.07 -18.78
CA ARG A 186 -5.90 0.92 -17.82
C ARG A 186 -6.42 2.37 -17.83
N PHE A 187 -6.59 2.98 -19.00
CA PHE A 187 -7.01 4.38 -19.09
C PHE A 187 -8.49 4.65 -18.75
N LEU A 188 -9.39 3.69 -19.00
CA LEU A 188 -10.81 3.80 -18.65
C LEU A 188 -11.07 3.55 -17.16
N ILE A 189 -10.27 2.68 -16.54
CA ILE A 189 -10.29 2.46 -15.08
C ILE A 189 -9.71 3.68 -14.36
N VAL A 190 -8.56 4.20 -14.79
CA VAL A 190 -7.94 5.41 -14.22
C VAL A 190 -8.88 6.62 -14.27
N SER A 191 -9.67 6.80 -15.32
CA SER A 191 -10.62 7.92 -15.40
C SER A 191 -11.84 7.78 -14.47
N SER A 192 -12.21 6.55 -14.12
CA SER A 192 -13.28 6.27 -13.15
C SER A 192 -12.81 6.54 -11.71
N VAL A 193 -11.53 6.24 -11.44
CA VAL A 193 -10.90 6.39 -10.12
C VAL A 193 -10.46 7.83 -9.85
N VAL A 194 -9.92 8.54 -10.85
CA VAL A 194 -9.43 9.93 -10.71
C VAL A 194 -10.55 10.96 -10.47
N LEU A 195 -11.81 10.61 -10.74
CA LEU A 195 -12.93 11.55 -10.67
C LEU A 195 -13.98 11.25 -9.58
N PHE A 196 -13.85 10.15 -8.84
CA PHE A 196 -14.70 9.87 -7.68
C PHE A 196 -14.12 10.32 -6.33
N GLY A 197 -12.92 10.91 -6.30
CA GLY A 197 -12.36 11.42 -5.05
C GLY A 197 -11.20 12.39 -5.25
N ALA A 198 -11.46 13.57 -5.82
CA ALA A 198 -10.69 14.80 -5.55
C ALA A 198 -11.32 15.97 -6.30
N SER A 199 -11.91 16.90 -5.57
CA SER A 199 -11.98 18.28 -6.04
C SER A 199 -10.56 18.85 -6.02
N PHE A 200 -9.81 18.66 -7.11
CA PHE A 200 -8.57 19.42 -7.29
C PHE A 200 -8.95 20.89 -7.53
N GLN A 201 -8.90 21.71 -6.47
CA GLN A 201 -8.41 23.07 -6.68
C GLN A 201 -6.99 22.92 -7.19
N ALA A 202 -6.77 23.23 -8.47
CA ALA A 202 -5.43 23.38 -9.00
C ALA A 202 -4.68 24.36 -8.09
N PRO A 203 -3.57 23.95 -7.44
CA PRO A 203 -2.75 24.92 -6.74
C PRO A 203 -2.26 25.91 -7.78
N ALA A 204 -2.24 27.19 -7.45
CA ALA A 204 -1.67 28.22 -8.31
C ALA A 204 -0.15 28.00 -8.40
N TRP A 205 0.28 27.07 -9.27
CA TRP A 205 1.69 26.89 -9.61
C TRP A 205 2.08 28.02 -10.56
N SER A 206 2.67 29.07 -10.01
CA SER A 206 3.44 30.04 -10.78
C SER A 206 4.76 29.40 -11.22
N SER A 207 4.73 28.43 -12.14
CA SER A 207 5.95 27.90 -12.75
C SER A 207 6.34 28.78 -13.94
N THR A 208 7.53 29.37 -13.90
CA THR A 208 8.09 30.07 -15.06
C THR A 208 8.43 29.06 -16.16
N PRO A 209 8.51 29.48 -17.44
CA PRO A 209 8.84 28.60 -18.58
C PRO A 209 10.16 27.83 -18.43
N GLU A 210 11.09 28.31 -17.59
CA GLU A 210 12.39 27.69 -17.32
C GLU A 210 12.25 26.42 -16.45
N THR A 211 11.43 26.46 -15.39
CA THR A 211 11.18 25.28 -14.52
C THR A 211 10.51 24.11 -15.25
N ALA A 212 9.59 24.38 -16.19
CA ALA A 212 8.95 23.33 -16.99
C ALA A 212 9.92 22.66 -18.00
N ARG A 213 10.94 23.41 -18.46
CA ARG A 213 11.97 22.91 -19.39
C ARG A 213 13.01 22.05 -18.66
N GLU A 214 13.37 22.43 -17.44
CA GLU A 214 14.25 21.65 -16.55
C GLU A 214 13.61 20.30 -16.20
N MET A 215 12.33 20.29 -15.82
CA MET A 215 11.58 19.05 -15.52
C MET A 215 11.45 18.14 -16.74
N ARG A 216 11.28 18.69 -17.95
CA ARG A 216 11.24 17.91 -19.20
C ARG A 216 12.60 17.29 -19.54
N LYS A 217 13.71 17.99 -19.29
CA LYS A 217 15.06 17.43 -19.46
C LYS A 217 15.32 16.31 -18.46
N GLN A 218 14.94 16.48 -17.20
CA GLN A 218 15.09 15.44 -16.17
C GLN A 218 14.24 14.19 -16.46
N ARG A 219 13.03 14.35 -17.01
CA ARG A 219 12.22 13.22 -17.50
C ARG A 219 12.86 12.54 -18.70
N ALA A 220 13.30 13.30 -19.70
CA ALA A 220 13.95 12.72 -20.88
C ALA A 220 15.25 11.98 -20.54
N GLN A 221 16.01 12.46 -19.55
CA GLN A 221 17.23 11.82 -19.10
C GLN A 221 16.97 10.54 -18.29
N ARG A 222 15.93 10.52 -17.44
CA ARG A 222 15.44 9.30 -16.78
C ARG A 222 15.00 8.25 -17.79
N ASN A 223 14.16 8.63 -18.76
CA ASN A 223 13.71 7.72 -19.81
C ASN A 223 14.88 7.15 -20.65
N LEU A 224 15.96 7.93 -20.84
CA LEU A 224 17.16 7.48 -21.56
C LEU A 224 17.99 6.48 -20.74
N GLU A 225 18.10 6.67 -19.42
CA GLU A 225 18.76 5.73 -18.51
C GLU A 225 17.97 4.42 -18.39
N GLU A 226 16.65 4.52 -18.28
CA GLU A 226 15.70 3.41 -18.26
C GLU A 226 15.77 2.59 -19.57
N ASN A 227 15.81 3.25 -20.73
CA ASN A 227 15.99 2.58 -22.02
C ASN A 227 17.35 1.86 -22.16
N LYS A 228 18.41 2.39 -21.55
CA LYS A 228 19.72 1.71 -21.51
C LYS A 228 19.69 0.48 -20.61
N LYS A 229 19.01 0.55 -19.46
CA LYS A 229 18.76 -0.61 -18.60
C LYS A 229 17.94 -1.67 -19.36
N ASN A 230 16.90 -1.28 -20.09
CA ASN A 230 16.05 -2.17 -20.90
C ASN A 230 16.82 -2.88 -22.04
N LEU A 231 17.79 -2.21 -22.68
CA LEU A 231 18.65 -2.83 -23.69
C LEU A 231 19.66 -3.82 -23.08
N GLN A 232 20.17 -3.54 -21.88
CA GLN A 232 20.99 -4.47 -21.12
C GLN A 232 20.18 -5.64 -20.53
N ARG A 233 18.87 -5.46 -20.34
CA ARG A 233 17.88 -6.45 -19.90
C ARG A 233 17.61 -7.50 -20.99
N LYS A 234 17.23 -7.08 -22.20
CA LYS A 234 17.03 -7.98 -23.37
C LYS A 234 18.28 -8.79 -23.74
N ALA A 235 19.48 -8.24 -23.51
CA ALA A 235 20.74 -8.95 -23.76
C ALA A 235 21.03 -10.05 -22.71
N ARG A 236 20.48 -9.95 -21.49
CA ARG A 236 20.66 -10.91 -20.40
C ARG A 236 19.56 -11.98 -20.36
N GLU A 237 18.32 -11.63 -20.69
CA GLU A 237 17.22 -12.60 -20.89
C GLU A 237 17.58 -13.66 -21.95
N ALA A 238 18.36 -13.29 -22.96
CA ALA A 238 18.86 -14.20 -23.99
C ALA A 238 19.88 -15.25 -23.49
N GLU A 239 20.37 -15.16 -22.25
CA GLU A 239 21.33 -16.09 -21.64
C GLU A 239 20.73 -17.00 -20.55
N LEU A 240 19.50 -16.73 -20.08
CA LEU A 240 18.83 -17.56 -19.08
C LEU A 240 18.19 -18.81 -19.71
N PRO A 241 18.14 -19.96 -19.00
CA PRO A 241 17.40 -21.12 -19.48
C PRO A 241 15.91 -20.80 -19.62
N GLU A 242 15.31 -21.19 -20.75
CA GLU A 242 13.87 -21.05 -21.01
C GLU A 242 13.05 -21.75 -19.92
N MET A 243 12.07 -21.03 -19.35
CA MET A 243 11.17 -21.59 -18.34
C MET A 243 10.05 -22.39 -19.01
N ASP A 244 9.62 -23.49 -18.39
CA ASP A 244 8.45 -24.23 -18.87
C ASP A 244 7.21 -23.33 -18.86
N ALA A 245 6.55 -23.19 -20.01
CA ALA A 245 5.36 -22.37 -20.18
C ALA A 245 4.22 -22.76 -19.22
N LEU A 246 4.13 -24.02 -18.81
CA LEU A 246 3.14 -24.47 -17.83
C LEU A 246 3.43 -23.92 -16.43
N ILE A 247 4.69 -23.81 -16.04
CA ILE A 247 5.08 -23.19 -14.76
C ILE A 247 4.67 -21.72 -14.75
N ILE A 248 4.91 -21.03 -15.87
CA ILE A 248 4.51 -19.62 -16.05
C ILE A 248 2.99 -19.48 -15.95
N GLU A 249 2.23 -20.28 -16.71
CA GLU A 249 0.76 -20.24 -16.70
C GLU A 249 0.19 -20.50 -15.29
N GLU A 250 0.74 -21.48 -14.58
CA GLU A 250 0.32 -21.81 -13.22
C GLU A 250 0.61 -20.68 -12.23
N TYR A 251 1.81 -20.11 -12.30
CA TYR A 251 2.19 -18.97 -11.46
C TYR A 251 1.31 -17.75 -11.75
N THR A 252 1.09 -17.43 -13.03
CA THR A 252 0.19 -16.35 -13.47
C THR A 252 -1.20 -16.52 -12.88
N ARG A 253 -1.80 -17.72 -12.96
CA ARG A 253 -3.13 -17.97 -12.39
C ARG A 253 -3.19 -17.71 -10.88
N MET A 254 -2.15 -18.10 -10.14
CA MET A 254 -2.10 -17.91 -8.69
C MET A 254 -2.02 -16.44 -8.32
N ILE A 255 -1.09 -15.71 -8.93
CA ILE A 255 -0.90 -14.29 -8.61
C ILE A 255 -2.09 -13.45 -9.09
N GLU A 256 -2.68 -13.76 -10.25
CA GLU A 256 -3.89 -13.10 -10.75
C GLU A 256 -5.05 -13.21 -9.76
N TYR A 257 -5.22 -14.37 -9.11
CA TYR A 257 -6.28 -14.54 -8.12
C TYR A 257 -5.97 -13.83 -6.80
N ILE A 258 -4.75 -14.00 -6.27
CA ILE A 258 -4.36 -13.49 -4.96
C ILE A 258 -4.27 -11.97 -5.00
N GLY A 259 -3.63 -11.40 -6.03
CA GLY A 259 -3.43 -9.96 -6.24
C GLY A 259 -4.61 -9.22 -6.88
N ASP A 260 -5.76 -9.86 -7.08
CA ASP A 260 -6.97 -9.20 -7.61
C ASP A 260 -7.50 -8.18 -6.59
N ALA A 261 -7.87 -6.97 -7.05
CA ALA A 261 -8.49 -5.94 -6.21
C ALA A 261 -9.82 -6.40 -5.57
N GLN A 262 -10.50 -7.41 -6.13
CA GLN A 262 -11.65 -8.08 -5.52
C GLN A 262 -11.32 -8.82 -4.22
N ARG A 263 -10.05 -9.00 -3.89
CA ARG A 263 -9.58 -9.47 -2.59
C ARG A 263 -9.42 -8.33 -1.59
N GLU A 264 -10.01 -7.16 -1.83
CA GLU A 264 -10.14 -6.05 -0.86
C GLU A 264 -8.80 -5.62 -0.24
N GLY A 265 -7.68 -5.85 -0.95
CA GLY A 265 -6.32 -5.66 -0.44
C GLY A 265 -5.95 -6.49 0.78
N ARG A 266 -6.71 -7.55 1.09
CA ARG A 266 -6.38 -8.61 2.06
C ARG A 266 -5.96 -8.11 3.45
N ALA A 267 -6.49 -6.99 3.92
CA ALA A 267 -6.26 -6.59 5.31
C ALA A 267 -6.90 -7.59 6.29
N PRO A 268 -6.26 -7.88 7.45
CA PRO A 268 -6.87 -8.72 8.47
C PRO A 268 -8.28 -8.25 8.85
N GLY A 269 -9.25 -9.17 8.81
CA GLY A 269 -10.66 -8.88 9.07
C GLY A 269 -11.53 -8.62 7.84
N THR A 270 -10.94 -8.45 6.64
CA THR A 270 -11.69 -8.30 5.38
C THR A 270 -12.30 -9.63 4.91
N GLN A 271 -13.19 -9.60 3.92
CA GLN A 271 -13.61 -10.84 3.23
C GLN A 271 -12.49 -11.32 2.31
N GLY A 272 -11.77 -10.38 1.70
CA GLY A 272 -10.65 -10.65 0.81
C GLY A 272 -9.53 -11.50 1.42
N ILE A 273 -9.14 -11.25 2.67
CA ILE A 273 -8.14 -12.10 3.36
C ILE A 273 -8.67 -13.53 3.53
N LYS A 274 -9.95 -13.73 3.82
CA LYS A 274 -10.59 -15.06 3.96
C LYS A 274 -10.65 -15.80 2.63
N ASP A 275 -10.95 -15.08 1.54
CA ASP A 275 -10.99 -15.64 0.20
C ASP A 275 -9.60 -16.09 -0.27
N ALA A 276 -8.58 -15.24 -0.06
CA ALA A 276 -7.18 -15.59 -0.34
C ALA A 276 -6.74 -16.80 0.49
N ALA A 277 -7.06 -16.80 1.77
CA ALA A 277 -6.91 -17.92 2.66
C ALA A 277 -7.50 -19.21 2.05
N ASN A 278 -8.78 -19.20 1.68
CA ASN A 278 -9.50 -20.36 1.13
C ASN A 278 -8.86 -20.87 -0.15
N TYR A 279 -8.40 -19.95 -0.99
CA TYR A 279 -7.68 -20.30 -2.21
C TYR A 279 -6.37 -21.02 -1.90
N ILE A 280 -5.51 -20.45 -1.05
CA ILE A 280 -4.23 -21.06 -0.64
C ILE A 280 -4.45 -22.47 -0.08
N GLU A 281 -5.41 -22.63 0.84
CA GLU A 281 -5.75 -23.94 1.40
C GLU A 281 -6.16 -24.95 0.32
N ASN A 282 -6.98 -24.53 -0.65
CA ASN A 282 -7.42 -25.39 -1.74
C ASN A 282 -6.27 -25.79 -2.67
N GLU A 283 -5.34 -24.88 -2.96
CA GLU A 283 -4.14 -25.18 -3.75
C GLU A 283 -3.25 -26.21 -3.03
N LEU A 284 -2.98 -26.01 -1.73
CA LEU A 284 -2.18 -26.95 -0.92
C LEU A 284 -2.84 -28.34 -0.85
N LYS A 285 -4.17 -28.40 -0.71
CA LYS A 285 -4.95 -29.65 -0.77
C LYS A 285 -4.85 -30.34 -2.14
N GLN A 286 -4.92 -29.59 -3.23
CA GLN A 286 -4.82 -30.14 -4.59
C GLN A 286 -3.44 -30.73 -4.88
N ILE A 287 -2.38 -30.14 -4.29
CA ILE A 287 -1.02 -30.70 -4.36
C ILE A 287 -0.90 -32.03 -3.58
N GLY A 288 -1.81 -32.28 -2.62
CA GLY A 288 -1.85 -33.50 -1.81
C GLY A 288 -1.07 -33.41 -0.50
N LEU A 289 -0.81 -32.19 -0.01
CA LEU A 289 -0.09 -31.95 1.23
C LEU A 289 -0.97 -32.21 2.46
N GLN A 290 -0.33 -32.51 3.60
CA GLN A 290 -1.02 -32.73 4.86
C GLN A 290 -1.28 -31.41 5.59
N PRO A 291 -2.37 -31.29 6.38
CA PRO A 291 -2.61 -30.09 7.19
C PRO A 291 -1.50 -29.95 8.24
N ALA A 292 -1.02 -28.72 8.48
CA ALA A 292 0.07 -28.50 9.43
C ALA A 292 -0.39 -28.41 10.89
N PHE A 293 -1.60 -27.91 11.14
CA PHE A 293 -2.01 -27.46 12.47
C PHE A 293 -2.98 -28.42 13.15
N SER A 294 -3.03 -28.31 14.47
CA SER A 294 -4.00 -29.05 15.27
C SER A 294 -5.37 -28.38 15.23
N GLU A 295 -6.42 -29.18 15.33
CA GLU A 295 -7.80 -28.72 15.52
C GLU A 295 -8.27 -29.12 16.92
N THR A 296 -8.89 -28.19 17.64
CA THR A 296 -9.44 -28.44 18.98
C THR A 296 -10.95 -28.42 18.93
N GLU A 297 -11.58 -29.56 19.21
CA GLU A 297 -13.03 -29.66 19.34
C GLU A 297 -13.41 -29.68 20.83
N THR A 298 -14.43 -28.90 21.22
CA THR A 298 -15.00 -28.97 22.58
C THR A 298 -16.26 -29.81 22.55
N THR A 299 -16.28 -30.91 23.30
CA THR A 299 -17.45 -31.78 23.46
C THR A 299 -18.56 -31.08 24.26
N GLU A 300 -19.80 -31.59 24.20
CA GLU A 300 -20.95 -31.08 24.98
C GLU A 300 -20.67 -31.02 26.50
N ASP A 301 -19.78 -31.89 27.01
CA ASP A 301 -19.36 -31.94 28.42
C ASP A 301 -18.17 -31.00 28.75
N GLY A 302 -17.73 -30.18 27.79
CA GLY A 302 -16.63 -29.21 27.98
C GLY A 302 -15.22 -29.80 27.92
N VAL A 303 -15.07 -31.05 27.44
CA VAL A 303 -13.74 -31.66 27.22
C VAL A 303 -13.21 -31.24 25.85
N GLU A 304 -12.00 -30.68 25.82
CA GLU A 304 -11.25 -30.35 24.61
C GLU A 304 -10.54 -31.59 24.04
N ILE A 305 -10.78 -31.90 22.78
CA ILE A 305 -10.11 -32.95 22.01
C ILE A 305 -9.23 -32.26 20.97
N VAL A 306 -7.92 -32.44 21.08
CA VAL A 306 -6.94 -31.88 20.13
C VAL A 306 -6.50 -32.94 19.13
N THR A 307 -6.84 -32.76 17.86
CA THR A 307 -6.41 -33.61 16.75
C THR A 307 -5.26 -32.93 16.02
N LYS A 308 -4.05 -33.52 16.08
CA LYS A 308 -2.89 -33.00 15.34
C LYS A 308 -3.06 -33.14 13.83
N ASN A 309 -2.45 -32.23 13.08
CA ASN A 309 -2.42 -32.25 11.61
C ASN A 309 -3.82 -32.37 10.98
N ALA A 310 -4.80 -31.67 11.56
CA ALA A 310 -6.21 -31.71 11.16
C ALA A 310 -6.63 -30.45 10.41
N SER A 311 -5.92 -29.34 10.60
CA SER A 311 -6.28 -28.04 10.03
C SER A 311 -5.14 -27.44 9.19
N PHE A 312 -5.49 -26.85 8.06
CA PHE A 312 -4.60 -25.98 7.29
C PHE A 312 -4.54 -24.57 7.89
N ARG A 313 -5.36 -24.27 8.91
CA ARG A 313 -5.48 -22.96 9.55
C ARG A 313 -4.95 -22.96 10.96
N GLN A 314 -4.19 -21.93 11.28
CA GLN A 314 -3.85 -21.56 12.65
C GLN A 314 -4.42 -20.18 12.93
N ALA A 315 -5.42 -20.13 13.82
CA ALA A 315 -6.06 -18.88 14.23
C ALA A 315 -5.07 -17.98 14.99
N VAL A 316 -4.80 -16.81 14.43
CA VAL A 316 -3.90 -15.77 14.96
C VAL A 316 -4.74 -14.63 15.54
N PRO A 317 -4.59 -14.31 16.84
CA PRO A 317 -5.32 -13.21 17.48
C PRO A 317 -4.71 -11.84 17.10
N ILE A 318 -5.44 -11.07 16.29
CA ILE A 318 -5.03 -9.74 15.79
C ILE A 318 -5.50 -8.57 16.66
N GLY A 319 -6.15 -8.86 17.78
CA GLY A 319 -6.58 -7.85 18.74
C GLY A 319 -8.00 -8.12 19.20
N TYR A 320 -8.76 -7.05 19.35
CA TYR A 320 -10.16 -7.11 19.77
C TYR A 320 -10.96 -6.08 18.97
N SER A 321 -12.19 -6.42 18.59
CA SER A 321 -13.20 -5.42 18.25
C SER A 321 -13.82 -4.90 19.54
N LEU A 322 -14.24 -3.64 19.51
CA LEU A 322 -14.89 -2.97 20.60
C LEU A 322 -16.34 -2.69 20.20
N SER A 323 -17.27 -2.92 21.11
CA SER A 323 -18.69 -2.57 20.94
C SER A 323 -19.28 -2.11 22.27
N ALA A 324 -20.27 -1.23 22.22
CA ALA A 324 -21.04 -0.90 23.41
C ALA A 324 -22.06 -2.00 23.67
N LYS A 325 -21.92 -2.70 24.80
CA LYS A 325 -22.90 -3.68 25.28
C LYS A 325 -24.02 -2.99 26.06
N VAL A 326 -23.69 -1.92 26.78
CA VAL A 326 -24.65 -0.98 27.39
C VAL A 326 -24.23 0.42 26.97
N GLN A 327 -25.22 1.20 26.53
CA GLN A 327 -25.09 2.64 26.31
C GLN A 327 -26.42 3.30 26.63
N SER A 328 -26.43 4.13 27.67
CA SER A 328 -27.55 5.00 27.99
C SER A 328 -27.05 6.34 28.48
N MET A 329 -27.75 7.40 28.09
CA MET A 329 -27.53 8.74 28.59
C MET A 329 -28.90 9.40 28.74
N SER A 330 -29.10 10.11 29.84
CA SER A 330 -30.27 10.96 30.04
C SER A 330 -29.85 12.35 30.49
N VAL A 331 -30.65 13.34 30.13
CA VAL A 331 -30.50 14.73 30.60
C VAL A 331 -31.74 15.05 31.41
N ASN A 332 -31.61 15.27 32.71
CA ASN A 332 -32.71 15.52 33.64
C ASN A 332 -33.84 14.47 33.61
N GLY A 333 -33.49 13.22 33.31
CA GLY A 333 -34.43 12.09 33.22
C GLY A 333 -35.13 11.93 31.87
N ASP A 334 -34.81 12.77 30.88
CA ASP A 334 -35.20 12.57 29.48
C ASP A 334 -34.12 11.72 28.79
N ASP A 335 -34.49 10.52 28.36
CA ASP A 335 -33.58 9.55 27.72
C ASP A 335 -33.19 10.01 26.30
N LEU A 336 -31.89 9.91 26.00
CA LEU A 336 -31.35 10.18 24.67
C LEU A 336 -31.23 8.90 23.83
N ILE A 337 -31.15 9.07 22.51
CA ILE A 337 -31.02 8.02 21.51
C ILE A 337 -29.53 7.81 21.17
N ALA A 338 -29.01 6.65 21.57
CA ALA A 338 -27.64 6.25 21.23
C ALA A 338 -27.40 6.19 19.71
N ASP A 339 -26.17 6.48 19.29
CA ASP A 339 -25.67 6.57 17.92
C ASP A 339 -26.33 7.66 17.04
N HIS A 340 -27.28 8.42 17.60
CA HIS A 340 -27.94 9.56 16.94
C HIS A 340 -27.72 10.87 17.70
N GLU A 341 -27.88 10.86 19.02
CA GLU A 341 -27.74 12.04 19.89
C GLU A 341 -26.46 11.98 20.72
N PHE A 342 -25.99 10.76 21.02
CA PHE A 342 -24.71 10.53 21.68
C PHE A 342 -24.09 9.20 21.24
N ALA A 343 -22.77 9.05 21.37
CA ALA A 343 -22.07 7.78 21.15
C ALA A 343 -20.83 7.64 22.06
N PRO A 344 -20.59 6.48 22.69
CA PRO A 344 -19.39 6.24 23.47
C PRO A 344 -18.14 6.13 22.58
N LEU A 345 -16.97 6.46 23.12
CA LEU A 345 -15.69 6.33 22.43
C LEU A 345 -14.99 5.00 22.76
N ALA A 346 -14.09 4.54 21.88
CA ALA A 346 -13.39 3.25 21.99
C ALA A 346 -12.55 3.10 23.27
N TYR A 347 -12.13 4.23 23.84
CA TYR A 347 -11.32 4.30 25.05
C TYR A 347 -12.12 4.68 26.31
N SER A 348 -13.45 4.75 26.22
CA SER A 348 -14.34 4.99 27.37
C SER A 348 -14.16 3.92 28.45
N GLY A 349 -14.27 4.34 29.71
CA GLY A 349 -14.46 3.45 30.84
C GLY A 349 -15.78 2.71 30.75
N SER A 350 -15.85 1.53 31.39
CA SER A 350 -17.09 0.75 31.53
C SER A 350 -17.64 0.94 32.94
N THR A 351 -18.36 2.03 33.13
CA THR A 351 -18.90 2.45 34.42
C THR A 351 -20.14 3.34 34.21
N ASP A 352 -20.84 3.58 35.31
CA ASP A 352 -21.92 4.55 35.41
C ASP A 352 -21.38 5.84 36.02
N ALA A 353 -21.98 6.97 35.65
CA ALA A 353 -21.68 8.29 36.20
C ALA A 353 -22.94 9.15 36.25
N GLU A 354 -23.04 10.01 37.26
CA GLU A 354 -24.10 11.00 37.42
C GLU A 354 -23.50 12.30 37.96
N GLY A 355 -23.94 13.44 37.43
CA GLY A 355 -23.51 14.74 37.94
C GLY A 355 -24.08 15.92 37.17
N GLU A 356 -23.88 17.13 37.69
CA GLU A 356 -24.17 18.37 36.96
C GLU A 356 -23.04 18.67 35.96
N VAL A 357 -23.38 19.35 34.87
CA VAL A 357 -22.44 19.63 33.79
C VAL A 357 -21.64 20.91 34.04
N VAL A 358 -20.34 20.84 33.75
CA VAL A 358 -19.44 21.99 33.62
C VAL A 358 -18.93 22.06 32.20
N PHE A 359 -19.21 23.17 31.51
CA PHE A 359 -18.61 23.44 30.21
C PHE A 359 -17.17 23.92 30.40
N THR A 360 -16.22 23.33 29.66
CA THR A 360 -14.76 23.54 29.84
C THR A 360 -14.06 24.02 28.56
N GLY A 361 -14.82 24.62 27.63
CA GLY A 361 -14.29 25.11 26.35
C GLY A 361 -13.59 23.99 25.58
N TYR A 362 -12.38 24.26 25.08
CA TYR A 362 -11.56 23.24 24.40
C TYR A 362 -10.76 22.34 25.34
N ALA A 363 -10.85 22.49 26.66
CA ALA A 363 -10.11 21.68 27.65
C ALA A 363 -8.59 21.60 27.39
N VAL A 364 -8.00 22.67 26.85
CA VAL A 364 -6.56 22.74 26.53
C VAL A 364 -5.79 23.14 27.78
N VAL A 365 -4.87 22.28 28.23
CA VAL A 365 -4.03 22.56 29.42
C VAL A 365 -3.10 23.74 29.18
N SER A 366 -2.46 23.79 28.01
CA SER A 366 -1.58 24.88 27.58
C SER A 366 -1.52 24.88 26.06
N GLY A 367 -1.79 26.03 25.45
CA GLY A 367 -1.74 26.24 23.99
C GLY A 367 -0.84 27.41 23.60
N PRO A 368 -0.70 27.69 22.29
CA PRO A 368 0.04 28.83 21.77
C PRO A 368 -0.40 30.16 22.37
N ASP A 369 0.52 31.13 22.36
CA ASP A 369 0.30 32.51 22.84
C ASP A 369 -0.25 32.61 24.28
N GLY A 370 0.01 31.58 25.10
CA GLY A 370 -0.42 31.53 26.50
C GLY A 370 -1.89 31.16 26.68
N TYR A 371 -2.55 30.57 25.68
CA TYR A 371 -3.92 30.07 25.82
C TYR A 371 -4.00 28.99 26.90
N LEU A 372 -4.81 29.21 27.93
CA LEU A 372 -5.14 28.25 28.97
C LEU A 372 -6.64 28.02 28.94
N GLY A 373 -7.08 26.78 28.71
CA GLY A 373 -8.49 26.41 28.62
C GLY A 373 -9.24 26.48 29.96
N PHE A 374 -8.52 26.29 31.06
CA PHE A 374 -9.01 26.34 32.44
C PHE A 374 -7.86 26.72 33.38
N ASP A 375 -8.18 27.08 34.63
CA ASP A 375 -7.16 27.32 35.66
C ASP A 375 -6.45 25.99 36.03
N SER A 376 -5.20 26.11 36.44
CA SER A 376 -4.42 25.04 37.06
C SER A 376 -5.11 24.37 38.26
N ASN A 377 -5.96 25.10 39.00
CA ASN A 377 -6.64 24.62 40.22
C ASN A 377 -8.10 24.20 40.00
N GLU A 378 -8.56 24.09 38.76
CA GLU A 378 -9.94 23.69 38.45
C GLU A 378 -10.27 22.29 39.01
N ASN A 379 -11.37 22.16 39.76
CA ASN A 379 -11.81 20.90 40.37
C ASN A 379 -13.17 20.47 39.82
N LEU A 380 -13.22 19.27 39.25
CA LEU A 380 -14.38 18.67 38.60
C LEU A 380 -14.93 17.46 39.36
N GLU A 381 -14.49 17.22 40.60
CA GLU A 381 -14.98 16.12 41.45
C GLU A 381 -16.51 16.14 41.59
N GLY A 382 -17.15 15.00 41.28
CA GLY A 382 -18.61 14.86 41.30
C GLY A 382 -19.36 15.54 40.14
N LYS A 383 -18.64 16.03 39.11
CA LYS A 383 -19.22 16.75 37.97
C LYS A 383 -18.94 16.06 36.65
N ILE A 384 -19.80 16.34 35.67
CA ILE A 384 -19.63 15.87 34.29
C ILE A 384 -19.02 17.01 33.46
N ALA A 385 -17.89 16.76 32.82
CA ALA A 385 -17.20 17.77 32.02
C ALA A 385 -17.71 17.74 30.57
N MET A 386 -18.17 18.87 30.05
CA MET A 386 -18.52 19.06 28.65
C MET A 386 -17.46 19.91 27.95
N CYS A 387 -16.87 19.44 26.85
CA CYS A 387 -15.83 20.15 26.13
C CYS A 387 -15.96 20.02 24.61
N LEU A 388 -15.38 20.97 23.88
CA LEU A 388 -15.41 21.04 22.42
C LEU A 388 -14.33 20.13 21.80
N LYS A 389 -14.71 19.42 20.73
CA LYS A 389 -13.86 18.45 20.00
C LYS A 389 -12.53 19.02 19.50
N TYR A 390 -12.53 20.19 18.86
CA TYR A 390 -11.37 20.72 18.13
C TYR A 390 -10.45 21.60 18.99
N GLU A 391 -10.02 22.73 18.49
CA GLU A 391 -9.21 23.75 19.18
C GLU A 391 -9.69 25.13 18.70
N PRO A 392 -9.24 26.25 19.28
CA PRO A 392 -9.68 27.58 18.85
C PRO A 392 -9.67 27.78 17.34
N MET A 393 -10.80 28.23 16.80
CA MET A 393 -11.07 28.35 15.36
C MET A 393 -11.30 29.81 14.92
N ASP A 394 -11.00 30.08 13.66
CA ASP A 394 -11.42 31.32 12.97
C ASP A 394 -12.91 31.28 12.57
N GLU A 395 -13.40 32.38 12.00
CA GLU A 395 -14.79 32.49 11.52
C GLU A 395 -15.12 31.57 10.33
N GLN A 396 -14.11 30.94 9.72
CA GLN A 396 -14.26 29.99 8.63
C GLN A 396 -14.14 28.53 9.12
N GLY A 397 -13.97 28.31 10.43
CA GLY A 397 -13.83 26.98 11.02
C GLY A 397 -12.43 26.37 10.94
N ASN A 398 -11.40 27.14 10.55
CA ASN A 398 -10.02 26.65 10.49
C ASN A 398 -9.33 26.83 11.85
N SER A 399 -8.32 26.00 12.12
CA SER A 399 -7.45 26.16 13.29
C SER A 399 -6.78 27.54 13.32
N LEU A 400 -6.81 28.21 14.47
CA LEU A 400 -6.00 29.42 14.71
C LEU A 400 -4.51 29.11 14.93
N TRP A 401 -4.14 27.84 15.06
CA TRP A 401 -2.80 27.41 15.45
C TRP A 401 -2.02 26.73 14.33
N ARG A 402 -2.68 26.36 13.23
CA ARG A 402 -2.07 25.71 12.06
C ARG A 402 -2.74 26.14 10.76
N ASP A 403 -1.92 26.32 9.73
CA ASP A 403 -2.39 26.62 8.38
C ASP A 403 -2.88 25.36 7.61
N ASP A 404 -2.56 24.17 8.12
CA ASP A 404 -2.91 22.89 7.50
C ASP A 404 -3.30 21.87 8.59
N GLY A 405 -4.62 21.65 8.68
CA GLY A 405 -5.28 20.74 9.63
C GLY A 405 -5.22 21.20 11.09
N TRP A 406 -5.46 20.24 12.00
CA TRP A 406 -5.53 20.48 13.44
C TRP A 406 -4.20 20.25 14.15
N SER A 407 -3.94 21.01 15.21
CA SER A 407 -2.77 20.80 16.06
C SER A 407 -2.96 19.60 16.99
N HIS A 408 -1.90 19.23 17.70
CA HIS A 408 -1.97 18.17 18.69
C HIS A 408 -2.91 18.49 19.88
N HIS A 409 -3.25 19.77 20.10
CA HIS A 409 -4.16 20.19 21.15
C HIS A 409 -5.62 19.82 20.87
N SER A 410 -6.00 19.63 19.59
CA SER A 410 -7.30 19.06 19.20
C SER A 410 -7.50 17.59 19.58
N ARG A 411 -6.43 16.87 19.98
CA ARG A 411 -6.53 15.44 20.27
C ARG A 411 -7.37 15.17 21.52
N LEU A 412 -8.49 14.47 21.32
CA LEU A 412 -9.43 14.05 22.36
C LEU A 412 -8.74 13.42 23.58
N THR A 413 -7.81 12.48 23.35
CA THR A 413 -7.10 11.78 24.43
C THR A 413 -6.38 12.71 25.42
N TYR A 414 -5.85 13.85 24.96
CA TYR A 414 -5.19 14.82 25.85
C TYR A 414 -6.21 15.63 26.67
N LYS A 415 -7.32 16.02 26.04
CA LYS A 415 -8.43 16.72 26.71
C LYS A 415 -9.04 15.85 27.81
N ILE A 416 -9.38 14.61 27.46
CA ILE A 416 -9.97 13.64 28.39
C ILE A 416 -9.02 13.38 29.56
N SER A 417 -7.74 13.10 29.28
CA SER A 417 -6.74 12.92 30.34
C SER A 417 -6.63 14.13 31.26
N ALA A 418 -6.81 15.34 30.74
CA ALA A 418 -6.75 16.56 31.53
C ALA A 418 -7.98 16.77 32.43
N LEU A 419 -9.17 16.37 31.95
CA LEU A 419 -10.43 16.44 32.68
C LEU A 419 -10.54 15.34 33.74
N GLU A 420 -10.17 14.11 33.41
CA GLU A 420 -10.13 12.97 34.35
C GLU A 420 -9.17 13.25 35.52
N ARG A 421 -7.97 13.79 35.25
CA ARG A 421 -7.03 14.19 36.31
C ARG A 421 -7.54 15.30 37.23
N ARG A 422 -8.58 16.03 36.82
CA ARG A 422 -9.26 17.06 37.61
C ARG A 422 -10.50 16.53 38.34
N GLY A 423 -10.79 15.22 38.23
CA GLY A 423 -11.86 14.56 38.97
C GLY A 423 -13.20 14.48 38.25
N ALA A 424 -13.27 14.78 36.95
CA ALA A 424 -14.53 14.66 36.20
C ALA A 424 -15.04 13.20 36.25
N GLU A 425 -16.33 13.01 36.55
CA GLU A 425 -16.98 11.69 36.64
C GLU A 425 -17.31 11.11 35.25
N ALA A 426 -17.53 11.98 34.27
CA ALA A 426 -17.66 11.64 32.86
C ALA A 426 -17.23 12.81 31.97
N VAL A 427 -16.94 12.53 30.70
CA VAL A 427 -16.60 13.54 29.70
C VAL A 427 -17.55 13.46 28.51
N LEU A 428 -18.18 14.60 28.18
CA LEU A 428 -19.01 14.81 27.00
C LEU A 428 -18.23 15.66 25.98
N ILE A 429 -17.98 15.11 24.80
CA ILE A 429 -17.31 15.78 23.68
C ILE A 429 -18.37 16.30 22.73
N VAL A 430 -18.43 17.62 22.54
CA VAL A 430 -19.37 18.25 21.63
C VAL A 430 -18.85 18.18 20.19
N SER A 431 -19.62 17.53 19.32
CA SER A 431 -19.39 17.50 17.86
C SER A 431 -19.87 18.80 17.22
N VAL A 432 -18.99 19.79 17.15
CA VAL A 432 -19.32 21.12 16.59
C VAL A 432 -19.43 21.11 15.06
N ASP A 433 -20.39 21.90 14.55
CA ASP A 433 -20.76 21.99 13.13
C ASP A 433 -19.92 23.03 12.37
N GLU A 434 -19.34 23.99 13.08
CA GLU A 434 -18.67 25.16 12.50
C GLU A 434 -17.25 24.87 11.99
N ALA A 435 -16.71 23.69 12.30
CA ALA A 435 -15.35 23.32 11.93
C ALA A 435 -15.21 23.03 10.42
N ASN A 436 -14.10 23.49 9.82
CA ASN A 436 -13.75 23.14 8.45
C ASN A 436 -13.09 21.75 8.38
N ASP A 437 -13.86 20.72 8.72
CA ASP A 437 -13.44 19.32 8.74
C ASP A 437 -14.53 18.44 8.14
N ASN A 438 -14.16 17.37 7.43
CA ASN A 438 -15.13 16.44 6.85
C ASN A 438 -15.96 15.70 7.92
N ASN A 439 -15.51 15.71 9.18
CA ASN A 439 -16.19 15.12 10.34
C ASN A 439 -16.85 16.18 11.26
N ALA A 440 -17.02 17.42 10.80
CA ALA A 440 -17.79 18.43 11.53
C ALA A 440 -19.25 17.98 11.71
N GLY A 441 -19.80 18.21 12.90
CA GLY A 441 -21.15 17.76 13.29
C GLY A 441 -21.32 16.24 13.44
N ILE A 442 -20.31 15.43 13.11
CA ILE A 442 -20.40 13.97 13.16
C ILE A 442 -19.96 13.47 14.55
N LEU A 443 -20.78 12.62 15.16
CA LEU A 443 -20.47 11.93 16.41
C LEU A 443 -19.23 11.04 16.23
N ASP A 444 -18.24 11.23 17.10
CA ASP A 444 -17.22 10.21 17.27
C ASP A 444 -17.82 9.01 18.02
N SER A 445 -17.45 7.80 17.62
CA SER A 445 -17.96 6.56 18.20
C SER A 445 -16.83 5.58 18.46
N ILE A 446 -17.16 4.44 19.06
CA ILE A 446 -16.24 3.30 19.18
C ILE A 446 -15.66 2.95 17.80
N GLY A 447 -16.46 3.00 16.73
CA GLY A 447 -15.99 2.70 15.38
C GLY A 447 -14.94 3.69 14.87
N SER A 448 -15.18 5.00 15.01
CA SER A 448 -14.27 6.04 14.50
C SER A 448 -13.01 6.23 15.35
N THR A 449 -13.06 5.85 16.63
CA THR A 449 -11.95 6.02 17.58
C THR A 449 -11.19 4.73 17.90
N SER A 450 -11.65 3.59 17.39
CA SER A 450 -10.92 2.32 17.50
C SER A 450 -9.70 2.33 16.57
N PRO A 451 -8.59 1.65 16.96
CA PRO A 451 -7.53 1.35 16.01
C PRO A 451 -8.08 0.58 14.79
N PRO A 452 -7.55 0.79 13.57
CA PRO A 452 -7.89 -0.05 12.44
C PRO A 452 -7.68 -1.52 12.78
N ALA A 453 -8.61 -2.39 12.35
CA ALA A 453 -8.49 -3.83 12.54
C ALA A 453 -7.12 -4.33 12.04
N GLY A 454 -6.47 -5.21 12.82
CA GLY A 454 -5.14 -5.72 12.50
C GLY A 454 -3.99 -4.94 13.15
N VAL A 455 -4.09 -3.63 13.37
CA VAL A 455 -2.97 -2.82 13.86
C VAL A 455 -2.70 -3.04 15.35
N ARG A 456 -1.81 -3.98 15.69
CA ARG A 456 -1.22 -4.07 17.04
C ARG A 456 -0.12 -3.03 17.18
N ARG A 457 -0.42 -1.87 17.78
CA ARG A 457 0.61 -0.96 18.34
C ARG A 457 1.20 -1.55 19.64
N GLY A 458 1.80 -2.73 19.55
CA GLY A 458 2.39 -3.46 20.69
C GLY A 458 1.38 -3.75 21.82
N ASN A 459 1.89 -4.10 23.01
CA ASN A 459 1.09 -4.36 24.22
C ASN A 459 0.38 -3.12 24.81
N ARG A 460 0.41 -1.99 24.12
CA ARG A 460 -0.30 -0.77 24.52
C ARG A 460 -1.51 -0.64 23.62
N GLY A 461 -2.64 -1.21 24.05
CA GLY A 461 -3.93 -0.72 23.58
C GLY A 461 -3.95 0.80 23.71
N GLY A 462 -4.74 1.49 22.87
CA GLY A 462 -4.94 2.93 23.02
C GLY A 462 -5.24 3.33 24.48
N PRO A 463 -5.07 4.63 24.85
CA PRO A 463 -5.33 5.07 26.21
C PRO A 463 -6.69 4.54 26.67
N LYS A 464 -6.79 4.04 27.90
CA LYS A 464 -8.05 3.57 28.49
C LYS A 464 -8.34 4.50 29.66
N PHE A 465 -9.53 5.08 29.66
CA PHE A 465 -10.00 5.93 30.75
C PHE A 465 -10.86 5.11 31.71
N ASP A 466 -10.90 5.53 32.97
CA ASP A 466 -11.71 4.87 34.00
C ASP A 466 -13.14 5.44 34.05
N ILE A 467 -13.35 6.61 33.43
CA ILE A 467 -14.63 7.33 33.37
C ILE A 467 -15.35 7.15 32.02
N PRO A 468 -16.69 7.33 31.95
CA PRO A 468 -17.42 7.32 30.69
C PRO A 468 -17.00 8.51 29.82
N VAL A 469 -16.77 8.24 28.53
CA VAL A 469 -16.43 9.26 27.53
C VAL A 469 -17.31 9.10 26.32
N LEU A 470 -18.09 10.14 26.02
CA LEU A 470 -19.10 10.12 24.97
C LEU A 470 -18.96 11.35 24.07
N SER A 471 -19.19 11.18 22.78
CA SER A 471 -19.50 12.27 21.87
C SER A 471 -20.99 12.58 21.98
N ILE A 472 -21.36 13.86 21.92
CA ILE A 472 -22.75 14.34 21.87
C ILE A 472 -22.90 15.33 20.71
N THR A 473 -24.12 15.47 20.18
CA THR A 473 -24.39 16.46 19.14
C THR A 473 -24.48 17.88 19.70
N SER A 474 -24.36 18.88 18.82
CA SER A 474 -24.57 20.30 19.18
C SER A 474 -25.95 20.53 19.81
N GLU A 475 -26.98 19.81 19.35
CA GLU A 475 -28.35 19.94 19.88
C GLU A 475 -28.45 19.47 21.34
N VAL A 476 -27.85 18.32 21.66
CA VAL A 476 -27.79 17.82 23.05
C VAL A 476 -27.00 18.77 23.94
N ALA A 477 -25.87 19.28 23.44
CA ALA A 477 -25.08 20.26 24.18
C ALA A 477 -25.90 21.54 24.45
N GLN A 478 -26.69 22.01 23.47
CA GLN A 478 -27.57 23.15 23.64
C GLN A 478 -28.72 22.87 24.62
N GLU A 479 -29.31 21.68 24.60
CA GLU A 479 -30.34 21.26 25.56
C GLU A 479 -29.84 21.31 27.01
N ILE A 480 -28.60 20.85 27.25
CA ILE A 480 -27.93 20.95 28.55
C ILE A 480 -27.75 22.43 28.94
N LEU A 481 -27.25 23.27 28.02
CA LEU A 481 -26.95 24.69 28.24
C LEU A 481 -28.17 25.57 28.49
N ASP A 482 -29.33 25.21 27.93
CA ASP A 482 -30.59 25.95 28.11
C ASP A 482 -31.00 26.06 29.59
N ARG A 483 -30.51 25.16 30.45
CA ARG A 483 -30.74 25.19 31.92
C ARG A 483 -30.02 26.36 32.59
N GLY A 484 -28.81 26.68 32.12
CA GLY A 484 -28.06 27.86 32.55
C GLY A 484 -28.47 29.14 31.82
N GLY A 485 -29.38 29.07 30.86
CA GLY A 485 -29.71 30.20 29.97
C GLY A 485 -28.53 30.60 29.07
N LEU A 486 -27.67 29.65 28.73
CA LEU A 486 -26.46 29.85 27.91
C LEU A 486 -26.72 29.43 26.45
N GLN A 487 -25.91 29.93 25.53
CA GLN A 487 -25.96 29.59 24.11
C GLN A 487 -24.60 29.01 23.67
N LEU A 488 -24.63 27.87 22.98
CA LEU A 488 -23.43 27.15 22.57
C LEU A 488 -22.53 28.01 21.68
N ASP A 489 -23.09 28.69 20.67
CA ASP A 489 -22.35 29.58 19.76
C ASP A 489 -21.60 30.70 20.51
N GLU A 490 -22.21 31.24 21.57
CA GLU A 490 -21.59 32.28 22.40
C GLU A 490 -20.41 31.71 23.20
N LEU A 491 -20.56 30.50 23.72
CA LEU A 491 -19.49 29.80 24.44
C LEU A 491 -18.35 29.38 23.51
N ILE A 492 -18.63 28.93 22.29
CA ILE A 492 -17.62 28.64 21.25
C ILE A 492 -16.87 29.93 20.90
N ALA A 493 -17.57 31.03 20.64
CA ALA A 493 -16.95 32.32 20.31
C ALA A 493 -16.05 32.87 21.43
N ARG A 494 -16.39 32.60 22.69
CA ARG A 494 -15.54 32.88 23.85
C ARG A 494 -14.34 31.94 23.92
N ALA A 495 -14.58 30.63 23.78
CA ALA A 495 -13.55 29.59 23.81
C ALA A 495 -12.50 29.78 22.71
N ASN A 496 -12.86 30.35 21.56
CA ASN A 496 -11.93 30.69 20.48
C ASN A 496 -10.95 31.82 20.85
N LYS A 497 -11.25 32.61 21.89
CA LYS A 497 -10.42 33.75 22.32
C LYS A 497 -9.65 33.45 23.61
N GLU A 498 -10.28 32.79 24.56
CA GLU A 498 -9.73 32.49 25.88
C GLU A 498 -10.34 31.21 26.47
N GLY A 499 -9.77 30.70 27.57
CA GLY A 499 -10.36 29.58 28.30
C GLY A 499 -11.71 29.92 28.90
N VAL A 500 -12.61 28.94 28.92
CA VAL A 500 -13.98 29.09 29.42
C VAL A 500 -14.30 27.91 30.33
N VAL A 501 -14.72 28.23 31.55
CA VAL A 501 -15.30 27.27 32.50
C VAL A 501 -16.63 27.85 32.97
N GLU A 502 -17.73 27.14 32.74
CA GLU A 502 -19.08 27.56 33.11
C GLU A 502 -19.82 26.39 33.76
N GLU A 503 -20.30 26.59 34.99
CA GLU A 503 -21.16 25.63 35.68
C GLU A 503 -22.61 25.81 35.21
N ILE A 504 -23.31 24.70 34.97
CA ILE A 504 -24.66 24.71 34.43
C ILE A 504 -25.59 24.11 35.49
N ASP A 505 -26.04 24.92 36.45
CA ASP A 505 -26.92 24.45 37.53
C ASP A 505 -28.20 23.79 36.99
N GLY A 506 -28.60 22.64 37.55
CA GLY A 506 -29.81 21.92 37.12
C GLY A 506 -29.67 21.19 35.78
N SER A 507 -28.45 20.87 35.37
CA SER A 507 -28.12 20.03 34.20
C SER A 507 -27.73 18.62 34.60
N ALA A 508 -28.53 17.95 35.44
CA ALA A 508 -28.21 16.60 35.88
C ALA A 508 -28.14 15.66 34.66
N VAL A 509 -27.00 14.99 34.48
CA VAL A 509 -26.78 14.00 33.43
C VAL A 509 -26.46 12.68 34.08
N GLU A 510 -27.11 11.61 33.61
CA GLU A 510 -26.83 10.23 33.98
C GLU A 510 -26.29 9.49 32.75
N VAL A 511 -25.22 8.72 32.94
CA VAL A 511 -24.57 7.95 31.88
C VAL A 511 -24.28 6.54 32.37
N SER A 512 -24.52 5.55 31.51
CA SER A 512 -24.05 4.17 31.69
C SER A 512 -23.37 3.68 30.41
N VAL A 513 -22.14 3.19 30.54
CA VAL A 513 -21.39 2.61 29.42
C VAL A 513 -20.81 1.26 29.84
N GLU A 514 -21.02 0.21 29.03
CA GLU A 514 -20.31 -1.06 29.13
C GLU A 514 -19.67 -1.37 27.79
N ILE A 515 -18.34 -1.41 27.72
CA ILE A 515 -17.58 -1.74 26.50
C ILE A 515 -17.26 -3.23 26.50
N GLU A 516 -17.80 -3.94 25.52
CA GLU A 516 -17.44 -5.33 25.23
C GLU A 516 -16.22 -5.39 24.31
N ARG A 517 -15.29 -6.30 24.64
CA ARG A 517 -14.09 -6.57 23.85
C ARG A 517 -14.16 -7.98 23.28
N THR A 518 -14.43 -8.09 21.99
CA THR A 518 -14.50 -9.39 21.33
C THR A 518 -13.16 -9.69 20.64
N PRO A 519 -12.44 -10.77 20.99
CA PRO A 519 -11.20 -11.12 20.30
C PRO A 519 -11.42 -11.28 18.81
N THR A 520 -10.53 -10.70 18.00
CA THR A 520 -10.54 -10.82 16.55
C THR A 520 -9.40 -11.71 16.07
N TYR A 521 -9.68 -12.51 15.06
CA TYR A 521 -8.76 -13.50 14.51
C TYR A 521 -8.64 -13.36 12.99
N THR A 522 -7.50 -13.82 12.49
CA THR A 522 -7.19 -14.15 11.08
C THR A 522 -6.30 -15.39 11.10
N ASP A 523 -6.05 -16.04 9.97
CA ASP A 523 -5.41 -17.37 9.98
C ASP A 523 -4.03 -17.37 9.32
N ASN A 524 -3.02 -17.95 9.95
CA ASN A 524 -1.91 -18.48 9.15
C ASN A 524 -2.42 -19.69 8.36
N VAL A 525 -1.91 -19.90 7.15
CA VAL A 525 -2.24 -21.08 6.32
C VAL A 525 -1.00 -21.95 6.19
N GLY A 526 -1.09 -23.24 6.48
CA GLY A 526 0.09 -24.11 6.54
C GLY A 526 -0.18 -25.54 6.14
N ALA A 527 0.80 -26.14 5.47
CA ALA A 527 0.77 -27.54 5.07
C ALA A 527 2.17 -28.18 5.18
N VAL A 528 2.19 -29.49 5.45
CA VAL A 528 3.41 -30.27 5.59
C VAL A 528 3.55 -31.26 4.43
N LEU A 529 4.74 -31.27 3.83
CA LEU A 529 5.24 -32.39 3.03
C LEU A 529 6.12 -33.25 3.95
N GLU A 530 5.64 -34.46 4.26
CA GLU A 530 6.32 -35.33 5.21
C GLU A 530 7.67 -35.82 4.68
N GLY A 531 8.68 -35.73 5.55
CA GLY A 531 10.02 -36.28 5.35
C GLY A 531 10.06 -37.80 5.49
N ARG A 532 11.28 -38.35 5.46
CA ARG A 532 11.56 -39.79 5.52
C ARG A 532 12.79 -40.07 6.38
N GLY A 533 12.77 -41.25 7.00
CA GLY A 533 13.93 -41.77 7.73
C GLY A 533 14.29 -40.92 8.95
N GLU A 534 15.58 -40.86 9.27
CA GLU A 534 16.07 -40.22 10.51
C GLU A 534 15.86 -38.70 10.53
N LEU A 535 15.66 -38.07 9.36
CA LEU A 535 15.46 -36.63 9.22
C LEU A 535 13.99 -36.21 9.23
N ALA A 536 13.04 -37.16 9.27
CA ALA A 536 11.62 -36.87 9.03
C ALA A 536 11.00 -35.86 10.02
N ASP A 537 11.51 -35.81 11.25
CA ASP A 537 11.02 -34.94 12.32
C ASP A 537 11.72 -33.56 12.34
N GLU A 538 12.57 -33.27 11.36
CA GLU A 538 13.21 -31.96 11.15
C GLU A 538 12.48 -31.19 10.04
N TYR A 539 12.25 -29.89 10.23
CA TYR A 539 11.40 -29.07 9.37
C TYR A 539 12.18 -27.95 8.69
N ILE A 540 12.12 -27.93 7.36
CA ILE A 540 12.48 -26.77 6.54
C ILE A 540 11.22 -25.92 6.38
N VAL A 541 11.28 -24.65 6.77
CA VAL A 541 10.17 -23.72 6.58
C VAL A 541 10.35 -22.96 5.27
N ILE A 542 9.32 -22.92 4.44
CA ILE A 542 9.23 -22.02 3.28
C ILE A 542 8.00 -21.14 3.49
N GLY A 543 8.18 -19.82 3.54
CA GLY A 543 7.10 -18.91 3.91
C GLY A 543 7.07 -17.60 3.16
N ALA A 544 5.90 -16.97 3.23
CA ALA A 544 5.56 -15.66 2.69
C ALA A 544 4.31 -15.17 3.42
N HIS A 545 4.15 -13.86 3.65
CA HIS A 545 2.84 -13.35 4.07
C HIS A 545 1.87 -13.27 2.89
N TYR A 546 0.57 -13.31 3.19
CA TYR A 546 -0.51 -13.21 2.19
C TYR A 546 -1.55 -12.10 2.49
N ASP A 547 -1.40 -11.38 3.62
CA ASP A 547 -2.17 -10.17 3.95
C ASP A 547 -1.54 -8.89 3.41
N HIS A 548 -2.35 -7.91 3.01
CA HIS A 548 -1.84 -6.59 2.62
C HIS A 548 -2.62 -5.47 3.36
N VAL A 549 -2.42 -4.21 3.00
CA VAL A 549 -2.94 -3.04 3.74
C VAL A 549 -4.42 -2.70 3.48
N GLY A 550 -5.13 -3.51 2.70
CA GLY A 550 -6.57 -3.36 2.45
C GLY A 550 -6.92 -2.05 1.76
N TYR A 551 -7.73 -1.22 2.44
CA TYR A 551 -8.11 0.11 1.96
C TYR A 551 -7.12 1.21 2.36
N GLY A 552 -5.92 0.87 2.82
CA GLY A 552 -4.88 1.86 3.16
C GLY A 552 -5.18 2.71 4.41
N HIS A 553 -5.99 2.20 5.33
CA HIS A 553 -6.23 2.83 6.64
C HIS A 553 -5.05 2.69 7.60
N PHE A 554 -4.13 1.80 7.30
CA PHE A 554 -2.82 1.65 7.93
C PHE A 554 -1.82 1.22 6.86
N GLY A 555 -0.52 1.34 7.15
CA GLY A 555 0.55 0.91 6.23
C GLY A 555 0.70 1.73 4.94
N SER A 556 -0.36 2.39 4.44
CA SER A 556 -0.38 3.10 3.16
C SER A 556 0.68 4.19 3.06
N ARG A 557 1.39 4.21 1.93
CA ARG A 557 2.31 5.28 1.51
C ARG A 557 1.58 6.27 0.61
N GLY A 558 2.04 7.52 0.56
CA GLY A 558 1.47 8.54 -0.33
C GLY A 558 0.10 9.12 0.08
N GLY A 559 -0.46 8.71 1.24
CA GLY A 559 -1.72 9.25 1.76
C GLY A 559 -2.97 8.66 1.10
N HIS A 560 -2.88 7.46 0.52
CA HIS A 560 -3.96 6.81 -0.21
C HIS A 560 -4.96 6.09 0.71
N THR A 561 -5.57 6.79 1.67
CA THR A 561 -6.54 6.18 2.59
C THR A 561 -7.93 6.03 1.96
N GLY A 562 -8.59 4.90 2.20
CA GLY A 562 -9.92 4.55 1.67
C GLY A 562 -9.91 3.95 0.27
N ILE A 563 -8.73 3.63 -0.27
CA ILE A 563 -8.54 3.08 -1.63
C ILE A 563 -7.95 1.69 -1.51
N ILE A 564 -8.43 0.75 -2.33
CA ILE A 564 -7.93 -0.64 -2.33
C ILE A 564 -6.45 -0.66 -2.76
N HIS A 565 -5.64 -1.37 -1.98
CA HIS A 565 -4.24 -1.70 -2.27
C HIS A 565 -4.18 -3.17 -2.69
N PRO A 566 -4.05 -3.49 -3.98
CA PRO A 566 -4.14 -4.87 -4.43
C PRO A 566 -2.99 -5.75 -3.95
N GLY A 567 -1.79 -5.20 -3.75
CA GLY A 567 -0.65 -5.94 -3.22
C GLY A 567 -0.22 -7.07 -4.15
N ALA A 568 0.02 -6.74 -5.42
CA ALA A 568 0.42 -7.72 -6.42
C ALA A 568 1.86 -8.22 -6.18
N ASP A 569 2.77 -7.32 -5.84
CA ASP A 569 4.11 -7.70 -5.42
C ASP A 569 4.17 -7.93 -3.92
N ASP A 570 3.62 -6.98 -3.17
CA ASP A 570 3.49 -7.02 -1.72
C ASP A 570 2.05 -7.43 -1.37
N ASN A 571 1.68 -8.68 -1.57
CA ASN A 571 2.53 -9.86 -1.35
C ASN A 571 2.13 -11.08 -2.18
N ALA A 572 1.27 -10.88 -3.19
CA ALA A 572 0.76 -12.00 -3.99
C ALA A 572 1.89 -12.75 -4.72
N SER A 573 3.01 -12.07 -5.04
CA SER A 573 4.18 -12.69 -5.65
C SER A 573 4.82 -13.74 -4.73
N GLY A 574 5.15 -13.38 -3.49
CA GLY A 574 5.72 -14.30 -2.50
C GLY A 574 4.79 -15.48 -2.19
N THR A 575 3.51 -15.20 -1.96
CA THR A 575 2.50 -16.24 -1.69
C THR A 575 2.41 -17.25 -2.83
N SER A 576 2.35 -16.78 -4.07
CA SER A 576 2.30 -17.64 -5.26
C SER A 576 3.59 -18.45 -5.42
N GLY A 577 4.74 -17.86 -5.06
CA GLY A 577 6.03 -18.53 -5.03
C GLY A 577 6.08 -19.71 -4.07
N VAL A 578 5.51 -19.58 -2.86
CA VAL A 578 5.45 -20.68 -1.87
C VAL A 578 4.62 -21.84 -2.42
N ILE A 579 3.46 -21.58 -3.01
CA ILE A 579 2.59 -22.61 -3.58
C ILE A 579 3.28 -23.33 -4.75
N LEU A 580 3.97 -22.58 -5.62
CA LEU A 580 4.75 -23.16 -6.73
C LEU A 580 5.88 -24.04 -6.20
N ALA A 581 6.65 -23.56 -5.21
CA ALA A 581 7.70 -24.33 -4.55
C ALA A 581 7.15 -25.61 -3.91
N ALA A 582 5.95 -25.56 -3.32
CA ALA A 582 5.29 -26.69 -2.70
C ALA A 582 4.94 -27.80 -3.71
N LYS A 583 4.40 -27.41 -4.86
CA LYS A 583 4.13 -28.34 -5.97
C LYS A 583 5.44 -28.99 -6.44
N ARG A 584 6.46 -28.17 -6.70
CA ARG A 584 7.76 -28.63 -7.19
C ARG A 584 8.44 -29.61 -6.22
N LEU A 585 8.42 -29.31 -4.93
CA LEU A 585 8.99 -30.18 -3.90
C LEU A 585 8.21 -31.49 -3.76
N SER A 586 6.88 -31.45 -3.81
CA SER A 586 6.04 -32.67 -3.79
C SER A 586 6.41 -33.63 -4.94
N GLU A 587 6.57 -33.09 -6.15
CA GLU A 587 7.00 -33.88 -7.33
C GLU A 587 8.38 -34.51 -7.15
N ARG A 588 9.32 -33.80 -6.52
CA ARG A 588 10.67 -34.32 -6.25
C ARG A 588 10.67 -35.35 -5.13
N TYR A 589 9.88 -35.15 -4.08
CA TYR A 589 9.74 -36.11 -2.98
C TYR A 589 9.14 -37.43 -3.45
N ALA A 590 8.19 -37.37 -4.38
CA ALA A 590 7.61 -38.55 -5.01
C ALA A 590 8.66 -39.41 -5.76
N GLN A 591 9.78 -38.81 -6.17
CA GLN A 591 10.86 -39.49 -6.90
C GLN A 591 12.00 -39.99 -5.99
N LEU A 592 11.97 -39.68 -4.69
CA LEU A 592 12.98 -40.16 -3.74
C LEU A 592 12.94 -41.68 -3.61
N ALA A 593 14.12 -42.29 -3.47
CA ALA A 593 14.21 -43.72 -3.18
C ALA A 593 13.51 -44.05 -1.84
N PRO A 594 12.98 -45.28 -1.67
CA PRO A 594 12.22 -45.64 -0.46
C PRO A 594 12.99 -45.50 0.85
N ASP A 595 14.32 -45.66 0.81
CA ASP A 595 15.26 -45.59 1.94
C ASP A 595 16.06 -44.28 1.99
N GLN A 596 15.70 -43.29 1.15
CA GLN A 596 16.35 -41.99 1.14
C GLN A 596 15.80 -41.14 2.29
N ASP A 597 16.66 -40.81 3.24
CA ASP A 597 16.36 -39.84 4.31
C ASP A 597 16.10 -38.46 3.72
N ALA A 598 15.10 -37.78 4.30
CA ALA A 598 14.67 -36.45 3.88
C ALA A 598 14.00 -35.71 5.06
N ARG A 599 14.31 -34.43 5.23
CA ARG A 599 13.56 -33.56 6.16
C ARG A 599 12.11 -33.39 5.74
N SER A 600 11.23 -33.05 6.68
CA SER A 600 9.91 -32.51 6.34
C SER A 600 10.02 -31.08 5.84
N VAL A 601 9.09 -30.67 4.97
CA VAL A 601 8.96 -29.28 4.53
C VAL A 601 7.64 -28.72 5.02
N LEU A 602 7.69 -27.63 5.75
CA LEU A 602 6.54 -26.84 6.17
C LEU A 602 6.38 -25.64 5.24
N PHE A 603 5.28 -25.60 4.50
CA PHE A 603 4.85 -24.42 3.74
C PHE A 603 3.97 -23.58 4.64
N LEU A 604 4.34 -22.32 4.87
CA LEU A 604 3.69 -21.48 5.85
C LEU A 604 3.42 -20.07 5.31
N LEU A 605 2.14 -19.78 5.08
CA LEU A 605 1.65 -18.50 4.60
C LEU A 605 1.15 -17.67 5.79
N PHE A 606 1.86 -16.57 6.07
CA PHE A 606 1.62 -15.74 7.24
C PHE A 606 0.52 -14.71 7.00
N THR A 607 -0.23 -14.40 8.04
CA THR A 607 -1.20 -13.29 8.05
C THR A 607 -0.77 -12.21 9.02
N ALA A 608 -1.34 -11.01 8.88
CA ALA A 608 -1.09 -9.86 9.73
C ALA A 608 0.41 -9.48 9.84
N GLU A 609 1.18 -9.68 8.78
CA GLU A 609 2.57 -9.21 8.64
C GLU A 609 2.61 -7.68 8.64
N GLU A 610 1.72 -7.07 7.85
CA GLU A 610 1.65 -5.63 7.57
C GLU A 610 1.34 -4.76 8.80
N SER A 611 0.84 -5.45 9.81
CA SER A 611 0.45 -4.88 11.10
C SER A 611 1.46 -5.22 12.20
N GLY A 612 2.65 -5.68 11.82
CA GLY A 612 3.80 -5.90 12.67
C GLY A 612 4.17 -7.37 12.90
N LEU A 613 4.27 -8.17 11.84
CA LEU A 613 4.73 -9.57 11.85
C LEU A 613 3.92 -10.48 12.79
N ASN A 614 2.60 -10.27 12.89
CA ASN A 614 1.80 -10.93 13.91
C ASN A 614 1.62 -12.44 13.66
N GLY A 615 1.46 -12.85 12.40
CA GLY A 615 1.32 -14.25 12.01
C GLY A 615 2.57 -15.08 12.31
N SER A 616 3.74 -14.66 11.84
CA SER A 616 5.00 -15.36 12.11
C SER A 616 5.39 -15.31 13.59
N ARG A 617 5.16 -14.18 14.28
CA ARG A 617 5.37 -14.09 15.73
C ARG A 617 4.48 -15.07 16.49
N PHE A 618 3.23 -15.22 16.08
CA PHE A 618 2.34 -16.19 16.70
C PHE A 618 2.83 -17.62 16.45
N TYR A 619 3.23 -17.93 15.21
CA TYR A 619 3.72 -19.25 14.83
C TYR A 619 4.96 -19.67 15.64
N VAL A 620 6.01 -18.85 15.72
CA VAL A 620 7.25 -19.24 16.42
C VAL A 620 7.08 -19.43 17.93
N ASN A 621 5.97 -18.95 18.50
CA ASN A 621 5.60 -19.18 19.89
C ASN A 621 4.57 -20.32 20.06
N ASN A 622 3.96 -20.78 18.96
CA ASN A 622 3.01 -21.90 18.92
C ASN A 622 3.31 -22.82 17.72
N PRO A 623 4.54 -23.36 17.59
CA PRO A 623 4.96 -24.15 16.44
C PRO A 623 4.29 -25.53 16.43
N ILE A 624 4.25 -26.18 15.26
CA ILE A 624 3.66 -27.53 15.09
C ILE A 624 4.49 -28.64 15.76
N ALA A 625 5.76 -28.36 16.00
CA ALA A 625 6.77 -29.23 16.60
C ALA A 625 7.68 -28.38 17.51
N GLY A 626 8.63 -28.99 18.22
CA GLY A 626 9.64 -28.22 18.97
C GLY A 626 10.29 -27.16 18.08
N ILE A 627 10.51 -25.95 18.60
CA ILE A 627 11.07 -24.85 17.78
C ILE A 627 12.48 -25.19 17.28
N ASP A 628 13.22 -26.01 18.05
CA ASP A 628 14.52 -26.59 17.72
C ASP A 628 14.47 -27.63 16.59
N GLN A 629 13.29 -28.16 16.27
CA GLN A 629 13.10 -29.04 15.12
C GLN A 629 12.97 -28.26 13.79
N HIS A 630 12.90 -26.94 13.82
CA HIS A 630 12.84 -26.10 12.62
C HIS A 630 14.25 -25.71 12.22
N THR A 631 14.79 -26.34 11.18
CA THR A 631 16.23 -26.31 10.89
C THR A 631 16.65 -25.07 10.12
N ILE A 632 15.81 -24.62 9.18
CA ILE A 632 16.02 -23.38 8.41
C ILE A 632 14.67 -22.76 8.04
N MET A 633 14.69 -21.47 7.71
CA MET A 633 13.55 -20.75 7.15
C MET A 633 13.92 -19.99 5.87
N LEU A 634 13.16 -20.21 4.80
CA LEU A 634 13.32 -19.56 3.50
C LEU A 634 12.11 -18.65 3.27
N ASN A 635 12.31 -17.34 3.33
CA ASN A 635 11.25 -16.34 3.19
C ASN A 635 11.21 -15.75 1.79
N MET A 636 10.05 -15.73 1.16
CA MET A 636 9.81 -15.03 -0.10
C MET A 636 8.82 -13.88 0.14
N ASP A 637 9.30 -12.66 -0.02
CA ASP A 637 8.49 -11.45 0.10
C ASP A 637 8.85 -10.53 -1.06
N MET A 638 7.85 -9.89 -1.67
CA MET A 638 8.03 -9.01 -2.83
C MET A 638 9.07 -9.54 -3.83
N ILE A 639 8.77 -10.71 -4.43
CA ILE A 639 9.67 -11.39 -5.38
C ILE A 639 9.32 -11.09 -6.85
N GLY A 640 8.41 -10.15 -7.09
CA GLY A 640 7.78 -9.88 -8.37
C GLY A 640 8.46 -8.84 -9.24
N ARG A 641 9.55 -8.19 -8.80
CA ARG A 641 10.16 -7.04 -9.50
C ARG A 641 11.60 -7.30 -9.94
N LEU A 642 11.91 -8.53 -10.35
CA LEU A 642 13.26 -8.95 -10.74
C LEU A 642 13.80 -8.25 -12.02
N GLU A 643 12.99 -7.45 -12.72
CA GLU A 643 13.26 -6.96 -14.08
C GLU A 643 14.66 -6.37 -14.33
N SER A 644 15.18 -5.52 -13.44
CA SER A 644 16.41 -4.75 -13.72
C SER A 644 17.42 -4.65 -12.58
N ASP A 645 17.02 -5.05 -11.38
CA ASP A 645 17.84 -5.02 -10.19
C ASP A 645 18.16 -6.46 -9.75
N PRO A 646 19.34 -6.71 -9.17
CA PRO A 646 19.71 -8.04 -8.70
C PRO A 646 18.73 -8.51 -7.64
N LEU A 647 18.46 -9.82 -7.61
CA LEU A 647 17.72 -10.44 -6.51
C LEU A 647 18.45 -10.13 -5.20
N GLU A 648 17.83 -9.37 -4.31
CA GLU A 648 18.41 -9.07 -3.01
C GLU A 648 18.15 -10.23 -2.06
N ILE A 649 19.22 -10.76 -1.48
CA ILE A 649 19.15 -11.90 -0.57
C ILE A 649 19.85 -11.58 0.75
N GLY A 650 19.08 -11.62 1.83
CA GLY A 650 19.57 -11.50 3.21
C GLY A 650 19.76 -12.86 3.89
N GLY A 651 20.52 -12.89 4.99
CA GLY A 651 20.62 -14.06 5.87
C GLY A 651 21.76 -15.05 5.54
N PHE A 652 22.68 -14.71 4.62
CA PHE A 652 23.86 -15.53 4.34
C PHE A 652 24.77 -15.72 5.57
N GLU A 653 24.76 -14.76 6.49
CA GLU A 653 25.48 -14.81 7.76
C GLU A 653 24.80 -15.71 8.80
N SER A 654 23.55 -16.14 8.58
CA SER A 654 22.79 -16.90 9.58
C SER A 654 23.33 -18.32 9.77
N SER A 655 23.86 -18.97 8.73
CA SER A 655 24.52 -20.28 8.81
C SER A 655 25.51 -20.45 7.66
N LYS A 656 26.71 -20.96 7.97
CA LYS A 656 27.76 -21.24 6.96
C LYS A 656 27.36 -22.37 6.03
N GLU A 657 26.69 -23.38 6.57
CA GLU A 657 26.21 -24.53 5.83
C GLU A 657 25.10 -24.11 4.86
N LEU A 658 24.19 -23.25 5.31
CA LEU A 658 23.12 -22.71 4.48
C LEU A 658 23.66 -21.78 3.38
N ASP A 659 24.62 -20.91 3.69
CA ASP A 659 25.30 -20.04 2.72
C ASP A 659 25.93 -20.87 1.58
N ALA A 660 26.72 -21.88 1.93
CA ALA A 660 27.39 -22.72 0.94
C ALA A 660 26.39 -23.45 0.03
N LEU A 661 25.32 -23.99 0.60
CA LEU A 661 24.26 -24.66 -0.14
C LEU A 661 23.51 -23.69 -1.06
N ALA A 662 23.09 -22.55 -0.54
CA ALA A 662 22.31 -21.57 -1.29
C ALA A 662 23.13 -20.97 -2.43
N THR A 663 24.40 -20.62 -2.17
CA THR A 663 25.32 -20.10 -3.20
C THR A 663 25.45 -21.09 -4.37
N TYR A 664 25.56 -22.39 -4.11
CA TYR A 664 25.62 -23.40 -5.17
C TYR A 664 24.37 -23.37 -6.07
N HIS A 665 23.17 -23.28 -5.50
CA HIS A 665 21.94 -23.25 -6.28
C HIS A 665 21.73 -21.91 -6.99
N LEU A 666 22.06 -20.80 -6.34
CA LEU A 666 21.98 -19.46 -6.93
C LEU A 666 22.93 -19.31 -8.13
N ASP A 667 24.19 -19.73 -8.00
CA ASP A 667 25.15 -19.67 -9.10
C ASP A 667 24.72 -20.53 -10.30
N ASN A 668 24.06 -21.68 -10.04
CA ASN A 668 23.53 -22.55 -11.08
C ASN A 668 22.21 -22.06 -11.69
N SER A 669 21.50 -21.15 -11.02
CA SER A 669 20.24 -20.57 -11.54
C SER A 669 20.49 -19.60 -12.71
N GLY A 670 21.70 -19.05 -12.81
CA GLY A 670 22.05 -18.00 -13.77
C GLY A 670 21.52 -16.62 -13.40
N MET A 671 20.77 -16.48 -12.30
CA MET A 671 20.26 -15.19 -11.83
C MET A 671 21.39 -14.32 -11.26
N VAL A 672 21.29 -13.01 -11.48
CA VAL A 672 22.13 -12.04 -10.78
C VAL A 672 21.49 -11.79 -9.41
N TYR A 673 22.26 -11.97 -8.35
CA TYR A 673 21.83 -11.76 -6.98
C TYR A 673 22.86 -10.96 -6.20
N ASP A 674 22.37 -10.16 -5.26
CA ASP A 674 23.18 -9.38 -4.34
C ASP A 674 23.06 -9.93 -2.92
N ARG A 675 24.21 -10.09 -2.27
CA ARG A 675 24.33 -10.56 -0.89
C ARG A 675 24.12 -9.41 0.09
N ASN A 676 22.93 -8.80 0.05
CA ASN A 676 22.63 -7.60 0.84
C ASN A 676 22.30 -7.95 2.29
N THR A 677 23.26 -7.77 3.20
CA THR A 677 23.08 -8.02 4.64
C THR A 677 22.05 -7.09 5.30
N SER A 678 21.68 -5.97 4.67
CA SER A 678 20.70 -5.04 5.26
C SER A 678 19.25 -5.50 5.11
N VAL A 679 18.97 -6.40 4.15
CA VAL A 679 17.64 -6.96 3.88
C VAL A 679 17.27 -8.02 4.92
N GLY A 680 18.26 -8.76 5.46
CA GLY A 680 18.07 -9.75 6.52
C GLY A 680 17.87 -9.20 7.94
N ASN A 681 17.91 -7.87 8.14
CA ASN A 681 17.80 -7.23 9.46
C ASN A 681 16.34 -7.07 9.95
N GLY A 682 15.54 -8.13 9.83
CA GLY A 682 14.25 -8.23 10.49
C GLY A 682 13.10 -7.42 9.88
N ARG A 683 13.08 -7.28 8.55
CA ARG A 683 12.09 -6.48 7.81
C ARG A 683 10.86 -7.25 7.32
N SER A 684 10.80 -8.56 7.55
CA SER A 684 9.70 -9.46 7.15
C SER A 684 9.67 -10.67 8.09
N ASP A 685 8.84 -11.68 7.82
CA ASP A 685 8.52 -12.80 8.73
C ASP A 685 9.74 -13.60 9.23
N HIS A 686 10.82 -13.68 8.43
CA HIS A 686 12.10 -14.32 8.83
C HIS A 686 12.67 -13.75 10.14
N ALA A 687 12.38 -12.49 10.47
CA ALA A 687 12.82 -11.83 11.70
C ALA A 687 12.45 -12.63 12.96
N ASN A 688 11.24 -13.19 13.00
CA ASN A 688 10.76 -13.93 14.16
C ASN A 688 11.45 -15.30 14.31
N PHE A 689 11.95 -15.87 13.20
CA PHE A 689 12.75 -17.10 13.19
C PHE A 689 14.20 -16.84 13.60
N GLU A 690 14.79 -15.76 13.11
CA GLU A 690 16.12 -15.28 13.55
C GLU A 690 16.15 -15.06 15.08
N ASN A 691 15.09 -14.46 15.65
CA ASN A 691 14.95 -14.28 17.10
C ASN A 691 14.86 -15.59 17.92
N LYS A 692 14.65 -16.73 17.25
CA LYS A 692 14.65 -18.08 17.83
C LYS A 692 15.91 -18.87 17.46
N ASP A 693 16.93 -18.21 16.93
CA ASP A 693 18.18 -18.81 16.46
C ASP A 693 17.99 -19.85 15.35
N ILE A 694 16.97 -19.67 14.51
CA ILE A 694 16.75 -20.51 13.33
C ILE A 694 17.43 -19.83 12.13
N PRO A 695 18.43 -20.49 11.49
CA PRO A 695 19.04 -19.97 10.28
C PRO A 695 18.00 -19.66 9.21
N ASN A 696 18.17 -18.55 8.50
CA ASN A 696 17.18 -18.11 7.52
C ASN A 696 17.82 -17.44 6.32
N MET A 697 17.07 -17.41 5.21
CA MET A 697 17.37 -16.59 4.06
C MET A 697 16.12 -15.87 3.60
N PHE A 698 16.29 -14.60 3.26
CA PHE A 698 15.21 -13.75 2.80
C PHE A 698 15.44 -13.33 1.36
N PHE A 699 14.52 -13.70 0.46
CA PHE A 699 14.54 -13.40 -0.97
C PHE A 699 13.58 -12.24 -1.28
N PHE A 700 14.11 -11.18 -1.89
CA PHE A 700 13.43 -9.89 -2.06
C PHE A 700 13.87 -9.19 -3.35
N THR A 701 12.98 -8.49 -4.05
CA THR A 701 13.32 -7.75 -5.29
C THR A 701 13.42 -6.23 -5.12
N GLY A 702 13.58 -5.76 -3.88
CA GLY A 702 13.81 -4.34 -3.60
C GLY A 702 12.52 -3.56 -3.33
N LEU A 703 12.65 -2.40 -2.69
CA LEU A 703 11.53 -1.47 -2.53
C LEU A 703 11.34 -0.64 -3.80
N HIS A 704 10.08 -0.34 -4.15
CA HIS A 704 9.72 0.50 -5.29
C HIS A 704 8.70 1.59 -4.90
N ASP A 705 8.45 2.51 -5.84
CA ASP A 705 7.52 3.64 -5.62
C ASP A 705 6.07 3.19 -5.40
N ASP A 706 5.70 2.01 -5.92
CA ASP A 706 4.36 1.43 -5.76
C ASP A 706 4.16 0.69 -4.42
N TYR A 707 5.22 0.46 -3.64
CA TYR A 707 5.13 -0.29 -2.38
C TYR A 707 4.18 0.41 -1.40
N HIS A 708 3.22 -0.34 -0.85
CA HIS A 708 2.11 0.15 0.00
C HIS A 708 1.27 1.25 -0.67
N THR A 709 1.06 1.17 -1.99
CA THR A 709 0.14 2.07 -2.71
C THR A 709 -0.91 1.30 -3.52
N PRO A 710 -2.00 1.94 -3.96
CA PRO A 710 -2.97 1.34 -4.88
C PRO A 710 -2.39 0.93 -6.23
N ASP A 711 -1.18 1.41 -6.55
CA ASP A 711 -0.49 1.14 -7.81
C ASP A 711 0.35 -0.14 -7.76
N ASP A 712 0.37 -0.90 -6.66
CA ASP A 712 0.99 -2.22 -6.64
C ASP A 712 0.09 -3.28 -7.31
N THR A 713 0.18 -3.32 -8.65
CA THR A 713 -0.74 -4.05 -9.53
C THR A 713 -0.04 -5.12 -10.37
N LEU A 714 -0.80 -6.14 -10.76
CA LEU A 714 -0.33 -7.35 -11.46
C LEU A 714 0.45 -7.06 -12.74
N ASP A 715 0.11 -5.97 -13.42
CA ASP A 715 0.70 -5.62 -14.70
C ASP A 715 2.14 -5.12 -14.62
N LYS A 716 2.68 -5.02 -13.41
CA LYS A 716 4.05 -4.62 -13.12
C LYS A 716 4.89 -5.76 -12.54
N ILE A 717 4.35 -6.98 -12.54
CA ILE A 717 5.04 -8.16 -12.05
C ILE A 717 5.81 -8.83 -13.17
N ASP A 718 7.10 -9.06 -12.95
CA ASP A 718 7.92 -9.99 -13.70
C ASP A 718 7.58 -11.44 -13.29
N ILE A 719 6.56 -11.97 -13.97
CA ILE A 719 6.04 -13.33 -13.73
C ILE A 719 7.14 -14.40 -13.88
N GLU A 720 7.95 -14.30 -14.92
CA GLU A 720 8.98 -15.29 -15.20
C GLU A 720 10.11 -15.20 -14.17
N GLY A 721 10.54 -13.99 -13.83
CA GLY A 721 11.53 -13.76 -12.79
C GLY A 721 11.07 -14.29 -11.43
N ALA A 722 9.83 -14.00 -11.04
CA ALA A 722 9.27 -14.45 -9.77
C ALA A 722 9.12 -15.98 -9.71
N ALA A 723 8.64 -16.61 -10.79
CA ALA A 723 8.60 -18.07 -10.89
C ALA A 723 9.99 -18.69 -10.81
N ARG A 724 11.00 -18.06 -11.42
CA ARG A 724 12.41 -18.50 -11.37
C ARG A 724 13.01 -18.42 -9.97
N ILE A 725 12.67 -17.36 -9.21
CA ILE A 725 13.03 -17.24 -7.79
C ILE A 725 12.41 -18.40 -7.01
N ALA A 726 11.11 -18.63 -7.14
CA ALA A 726 10.41 -19.71 -6.43
C ALA A 726 11.00 -21.10 -6.76
N MET A 727 11.34 -21.36 -8.03
CA MET A 727 12.01 -22.59 -8.44
C MET A 727 13.39 -22.73 -7.81
N THR A 728 14.18 -21.65 -7.75
CA THR A 728 15.51 -21.65 -7.13
C THR A 728 15.42 -21.87 -5.61
N VAL A 729 14.46 -21.24 -4.94
CA VAL A 729 14.17 -21.47 -3.51
C VAL A 729 13.78 -22.94 -3.28
N SER A 730 12.99 -23.54 -4.17
CA SER A 730 12.63 -24.96 -4.09
C SER A 730 13.85 -25.89 -4.25
N ASP A 731 14.84 -25.50 -5.06
CA ASP A 731 16.08 -26.26 -5.23
C ASP A 731 16.96 -26.19 -3.98
N ILE A 732 17.08 -25.01 -3.37
CA ILE A 732 17.77 -24.81 -2.08
C ILE A 732 17.10 -25.65 -0.99
N ALA A 733 15.78 -25.58 -0.88
CA ALA A 733 15.01 -26.34 0.10
C ALA A 733 15.18 -27.86 -0.10
N PHE A 734 15.16 -28.34 -1.35
CA PHE A 734 15.39 -29.75 -1.62
C PHE A 734 16.82 -30.18 -1.27
N GLY A 735 17.83 -29.38 -1.61
CA GLY A 735 19.22 -29.63 -1.20
C GLY A 735 19.37 -29.69 0.32
N ALA A 736 18.70 -28.79 1.04
CA ALA A 736 18.68 -28.77 2.49
C ALA A 736 17.98 -30.00 3.06
N ALA A 737 16.89 -30.45 2.43
CA ALA A 737 16.17 -31.63 2.89
C ALA A 737 16.99 -32.91 2.84
N MET A 738 17.92 -33.01 1.88
CA MET A 738 18.79 -34.17 1.69
C MET A 738 20.11 -34.09 2.46
N THR A 739 20.41 -32.97 3.11
CA THR A 739 21.68 -32.75 3.81
C THR A 739 21.62 -33.37 5.19
N SER A 740 22.43 -34.39 5.50
CA SER A 740 22.41 -35.01 6.85
C SER A 740 22.98 -34.12 7.95
N GLU A 741 23.91 -33.22 7.60
CA GLU A 741 24.52 -32.30 8.56
C GLU A 741 23.50 -31.24 9.03
N PRO A 742 23.59 -30.79 10.29
CA PRO A 742 22.72 -29.74 10.82
C PRO A 742 23.12 -28.36 10.28
N PHE A 743 22.14 -27.49 10.09
CA PHE A 743 22.36 -26.08 9.79
C PHE A 743 22.52 -25.32 11.10
N LEU A 744 23.73 -24.87 11.42
CA LEU A 744 24.01 -24.21 12.70
C LEU A 744 23.92 -22.69 12.56
N HIS A 745 23.19 -22.07 13.50
CA HIS A 745 23.10 -20.62 13.57
C HIS A 745 24.42 -19.99 13.99
N THR A 746 24.86 -18.95 13.27
CA THR A 746 26.11 -18.24 13.54
C THR A 746 25.84 -17.04 14.43
N ARG A 747 25.85 -17.23 15.76
CA ARG A 747 25.96 -16.09 16.68
C ARG A 747 27.41 -15.62 16.76
N ASP A 748 27.64 -14.31 16.58
CA ASP A 748 28.86 -13.69 17.07
C ASP A 748 28.82 -13.76 18.59
N THR A 749 29.65 -14.62 19.20
CA THR A 749 29.76 -14.75 20.66
C THR A 749 30.49 -13.54 21.24
N GLY A 750 29.95 -12.34 21.05
CA GLY A 750 30.16 -11.20 21.92
C GLY A 750 29.30 -11.41 23.15
N THR A 751 29.88 -12.01 24.18
CA THR A 751 29.33 -12.20 25.54
C THR A 751 28.07 -11.37 25.86
N ARG A 752 26.91 -11.98 25.68
CA ARG A 752 25.75 -11.74 26.55
C ARG A 752 25.43 -13.08 27.18
N SER A 753 25.87 -13.24 28.43
CA SER A 753 25.46 -14.33 29.29
C SER A 753 23.95 -14.29 29.48
N ASP A 754 23.30 -15.44 29.31
CA ASP A 754 21.86 -15.70 29.46
C ASP A 754 21.35 -15.61 30.92
N GLU A 755 21.90 -14.70 31.72
CA GLU A 755 21.39 -14.40 33.05
C GLU A 755 21.07 -12.90 33.11
N GLU A 756 19.79 -12.59 33.28
CA GLU A 756 19.18 -11.25 33.41
C GLU A 756 18.72 -10.54 32.12
N GLN A 757 17.80 -11.14 31.35
CA GLN A 757 16.79 -10.31 30.65
C GLN A 757 15.71 -9.85 31.64
N GLY A 758 16.12 -8.93 32.51
CA GLY A 758 15.20 -7.99 33.11
C GLY A 758 14.74 -6.99 32.05
N ASN A 759 13.46 -6.64 32.09
CA ASN A 759 12.79 -5.65 31.26
C ASN A 759 13.38 -4.24 31.52
N SER A 760 14.58 -3.93 31.01
CA SER A 760 15.23 -2.63 31.22
C SER A 760 14.82 -1.66 30.10
N GLN A 761 13.78 -0.87 30.37
CA GLN A 761 13.48 0.36 29.65
C GLN A 761 14.62 1.38 29.92
N PRO A 762 14.97 2.26 28.96
CA PRO A 762 15.86 3.39 29.23
C PRO A 762 15.31 4.22 30.38
N LYS A 763 16.16 4.70 31.28
CA LYS A 763 15.72 5.55 32.41
C LYS A 763 15.65 7.03 32.03
N VAL A 764 16.19 7.39 30.87
CA VAL A 764 16.31 8.75 30.36
C VAL A 764 15.68 8.90 28.97
N ARG A 765 15.22 10.12 28.67
CA ARG A 765 14.75 10.51 27.33
C ARG A 765 15.34 11.86 26.95
N ILE A 766 15.79 11.97 25.71
CA ILE A 766 16.38 13.23 25.24
C ILE A 766 15.38 14.17 24.57
N GLY A 767 14.25 13.67 24.07
CA GLY A 767 13.22 14.50 23.45
C GLY A 767 13.46 14.89 22.00
N ILE A 768 13.82 13.92 21.15
CA ILE A 768 13.90 14.11 19.70
C ILE A 768 13.08 13.07 18.95
N ILE A 769 12.76 13.37 17.69
CA ILE A 769 12.40 12.36 16.69
C ILE A 769 13.60 12.19 15.76
N PRO A 770 14.19 11.00 15.66
CA PRO A 770 15.23 10.74 14.68
C PRO A 770 14.61 10.46 13.30
N ALA A 771 15.31 10.85 12.24
CA ALA A 771 15.04 10.40 10.87
C ALA A 771 16.23 9.59 10.36
N ASP A 772 15.98 8.45 9.70
CA ASP A 772 17.04 7.70 9.05
C ASP A 772 17.21 8.14 7.59
N HIS A 773 18.31 8.84 7.32
CA HIS A 773 18.71 9.25 5.96
C HIS A 773 20.22 9.05 5.79
N THR A 774 20.64 7.80 5.53
CA THR A 774 21.72 7.28 4.65
C THR A 774 23.05 8.05 4.49
N LYS A 775 23.41 8.96 5.40
CA LYS A 775 24.71 9.68 5.42
C LYS A 775 25.56 9.42 6.68
N GLY A 776 25.16 8.48 7.52
CA GLY A 776 25.81 8.16 8.80
C GLY A 776 25.51 9.20 9.90
N GLY A 777 25.41 8.74 11.14
CA GLY A 777 25.00 9.58 12.28
C GLY A 777 23.48 9.68 12.44
N LEU A 778 23.05 10.22 13.58
CA LEU A 778 21.65 10.39 13.97
C LEU A 778 21.13 11.75 13.49
N LEU A 779 20.31 11.76 12.45
CA LEU A 779 19.66 13.00 12.00
C LEU A 779 18.43 13.30 12.85
N ILE A 780 18.35 14.52 13.36
CA ILE A 780 17.24 14.99 14.17
C ILE A 780 16.13 15.54 13.25
N GLN A 781 15.01 14.82 13.17
CA GLN A 781 13.82 15.26 12.43
C GLN A 781 13.01 16.30 13.20
N ARG A 782 13.01 16.20 14.53
CA ARG A 782 12.29 17.11 15.42
C ARG A 782 12.94 17.12 16.80
N VAL A 783 12.89 18.27 17.46
CA VAL A 783 13.20 18.44 18.88
C VAL A 783 11.91 18.83 19.59
N PHE A 784 11.64 18.25 20.74
CA PHE A 784 10.49 18.61 21.59
C PHE A 784 10.93 19.63 22.64
N ASP A 785 10.07 20.60 22.95
CA ASP A 785 10.34 21.63 23.95
C ASP A 785 10.39 21.05 25.37
N GLU A 786 11.10 21.73 26.28
CA GLU A 786 11.31 21.35 27.69
C GLU A 786 12.03 20.00 27.91
N THR A 787 12.67 19.48 26.88
CA THR A 787 13.46 18.24 26.93
C THR A 787 14.96 18.50 27.01
N SER A 788 15.74 17.46 27.33
CA SER A 788 17.22 17.53 27.34
C SER A 788 17.78 18.08 26.02
N ALA A 789 17.20 17.68 24.89
CA ALA A 789 17.64 18.12 23.57
C ALA A 789 17.36 19.61 23.33
N SER A 790 16.17 20.10 23.69
CA SER A 790 15.85 21.53 23.56
C SER A 790 16.70 22.41 24.48
N GLU A 791 16.95 21.96 25.72
CA GLU A 791 17.77 22.71 26.69
C GLU A 791 19.26 22.73 26.31
N ALA A 792 19.74 21.67 25.67
CA ALA A 792 21.07 21.60 25.10
C ALA A 792 21.22 22.39 23.79
N GLY A 793 20.13 22.96 23.26
CA GLY A 793 20.14 23.76 22.04
C GLY A 793 20.28 22.94 20.76
N LEU A 794 19.88 21.66 20.78
CA LEU A 794 19.73 20.85 19.56
C LEU A 794 18.58 21.39 18.72
N MET A 795 18.72 21.32 17.41
CA MET A 795 17.77 21.87 16.44
C MET A 795 17.32 20.80 15.46
N GLN A 796 16.20 21.07 14.78
CA GLN A 796 15.80 20.28 13.63
C GLN A 796 16.91 20.29 12.55
N TYR A 797 17.16 19.13 11.95
CA TYR A 797 18.20 18.84 10.95
C TYR A 797 19.64 18.81 11.47
N ASP A 798 19.85 18.95 12.77
CA ASP A 798 21.13 18.61 13.37
C ASP A 798 21.45 17.12 13.17
N ARG A 799 22.72 16.82 12.88
CA ARG A 799 23.20 15.44 12.75
C ARG A 799 24.19 15.12 13.84
N VAL A 800 23.80 14.28 14.80
CA VAL A 800 24.70 13.80 15.85
C VAL A 800 25.59 12.70 15.28
N THR A 801 26.89 12.95 15.26
CA THR A 801 27.88 12.03 14.70
C THR A 801 28.63 11.24 15.77
N HIS A 802 28.76 11.81 16.97
CA HIS A 802 29.41 11.15 18.10
C HIS A 802 28.68 11.42 19.42
N TRP A 803 28.77 10.47 20.35
CA TRP A 803 28.26 10.53 21.71
C TRP A 803 29.36 10.14 22.68
N ASN A 804 29.73 11.04 23.57
CA ASN A 804 30.89 10.91 24.46
C ASN A 804 32.20 10.52 23.72
N GLY A 805 32.34 10.95 22.46
CA GLY A 805 33.48 10.62 21.60
C GLY A 805 33.35 9.31 20.82
N GLU A 806 32.31 8.50 21.06
CA GLU A 806 32.03 7.29 20.28
C GLU A 806 31.16 7.60 19.07
N ARG A 807 31.49 7.00 17.92
CA ARG A 807 30.80 7.31 16.66
C ARG A 807 29.43 6.65 16.59
N ILE A 808 28.38 7.46 16.42
CA ILE A 808 27.02 6.99 16.13
C ILE A 808 26.87 6.80 14.62
N LYS A 809 26.37 5.64 14.19
CA LYS A 809 26.19 5.30 12.77
C LYS A 809 24.76 5.44 12.29
N SER A 810 23.79 5.11 13.13
CA SER A 810 22.35 5.11 12.83
C SER A 810 21.50 5.22 14.11
N VAL A 811 20.17 5.26 13.95
CA VAL A 811 19.19 5.27 15.06
C VAL A 811 19.29 4.01 15.92
N GLU A 812 19.54 2.87 15.29
CA GLU A 812 19.65 1.55 15.93
C GLU A 812 20.91 1.45 16.79
N SER A 813 22.02 2.08 16.36
CA SER A 813 23.26 2.15 17.16
C SER A 813 23.17 3.09 18.36
N TRP A 814 22.16 3.98 18.38
CA TRP A 814 22.00 4.99 19.40
C TRP A 814 21.07 4.56 20.54
N SER A 815 20.04 3.78 20.25
CA SER A 815 19.06 3.34 21.26
C SER A 815 19.68 2.57 22.45
N PRO A 816 20.68 1.69 22.27
CA PRO A 816 21.36 1.02 23.39
C PRO A 816 22.17 1.97 24.28
N VAL A 817 22.71 3.06 23.72
CA VAL A 817 23.52 4.04 24.46
C VAL A 817 22.71 4.71 25.56
N LEU A 818 21.40 4.90 25.35
CA LEU A 818 20.51 5.48 26.36
C LEU A 818 20.23 4.55 27.55
N LEU A 819 20.45 3.24 27.43
CA LEU A 819 20.29 2.28 28.52
C LEU A 819 21.40 2.40 29.57
N GLU A 820 22.53 2.99 29.20
CA GLU A 820 23.72 3.14 30.05
C GLU A 820 23.67 4.37 30.96
N HIS A 821 22.62 5.20 30.83
CA HIS A 821 22.54 6.52 31.43
C HIS A 821 21.42 6.67 32.46
N GLU A 822 21.70 7.45 33.51
CA GLU A 822 20.76 7.81 34.58
C GLU A 822 20.31 9.28 34.44
N PRO A 823 19.12 9.65 34.96
CA PRO A 823 18.69 11.04 35.01
C PRO A 823 19.71 11.91 35.76
N GLY A 824 20.14 13.00 35.14
CA GLY A 824 21.18 13.90 35.64
C GLY A 824 22.57 13.68 35.02
N ASP A 825 22.78 12.61 34.25
CA ASP A 825 24.02 12.40 33.50
C ASP A 825 24.24 13.50 32.47
N VAL A 826 25.50 13.91 32.31
CA VAL A 826 25.91 14.92 31.33
C VAL A 826 26.69 14.24 30.20
N VAL A 827 26.20 14.37 28.97
CA VAL A 827 26.78 13.76 27.77
C VAL A 827 27.27 14.81 26.79
N LYS A 828 28.33 14.48 26.04
CA LYS A 828 28.92 15.34 25.01
C LYS A 828 28.62 14.82 23.62
N LEU A 829 28.06 15.66 22.77
CA LEU A 829 27.64 15.33 21.43
C LEU A 829 28.47 16.11 20.40
N THR A 830 28.96 15.43 19.38
CA THR A 830 29.50 16.08 18.18
C THR A 830 28.38 16.19 17.15
N VAL A 831 27.94 17.40 16.85
CA VAL A 831 26.81 17.70 15.97
C VAL A 831 27.27 18.41 14.71
N ASP A 832 26.89 17.89 13.54
CA ASP A 832 27.00 18.59 12.27
C ASP A 832 25.70 19.38 12.02
N ARG A 833 25.82 20.70 12.02
CA ARG A 833 24.72 21.65 11.76
C ARG A 833 24.99 22.38 10.46
N GLY A 834 24.40 21.90 9.37
CA GLY A 834 24.52 22.56 8.06
C GLY A 834 25.95 22.59 7.49
N GLY A 835 26.83 21.67 7.91
CA GLY A 835 28.24 21.59 7.50
C GLY A 835 29.23 22.09 8.57
N ASP A 836 28.74 22.73 9.63
CA ASP A 836 29.56 23.17 10.76
C ASP A 836 29.53 22.12 11.89
N VAL A 837 30.70 21.62 12.29
CA VAL A 837 30.83 20.66 13.38
C VAL A 837 30.96 21.41 14.71
N ILE A 838 29.98 21.20 15.60
CA ILE A 838 29.90 21.82 16.92
C ILE A 838 29.84 20.75 18.03
N GLU A 839 30.33 21.10 19.22
CA GLU A 839 30.22 20.26 20.42
C GLU A 839 29.08 20.77 21.29
N VAL A 840 28.19 19.87 21.70
CA VAL A 840 27.02 20.17 22.54
C VAL A 840 27.09 19.34 23.80
N GLU A 841 26.96 19.99 24.96
CA GLU A 841 26.85 19.32 26.26
C GLU A 841 25.38 19.27 26.66
N MET A 842 24.87 18.07 26.96
CA MET A 842 23.45 17.83 27.23
C MET A 842 23.28 17.11 28.57
N THR A 843 22.42 17.64 29.44
CA THR A 843 22.03 16.97 30.70
C THR A 843 20.78 16.12 30.46
N LEU A 844 20.86 14.82 30.77
CA LEU A 844 19.80 13.85 30.51
C LEU A 844 18.71 13.93 31.59
N LYS A 845 17.44 14.02 31.16
CA LYS A 845 16.27 14.01 32.04
C LYS A 845 15.68 12.60 32.10
N GLY A 846 15.00 12.30 33.20
CA GLY A 846 14.28 11.03 33.38
C GLY A 846 13.05 10.92 32.50
N ILE A 847 12.55 9.69 32.34
CA ILE A 847 11.25 9.45 31.71
C ILE A 847 10.16 9.82 32.71
N GLU A 848 9.46 10.94 32.48
CA GLU A 848 8.16 11.24 33.09
C GLU A 848 7.00 10.65 32.29
#